data_AF-A0ABD4W661-F1
#
_entry.id   AF-A0ABD4W661-F1
#
_cell.length_a   1.000
_cell.length_b   1.000
_cell.length_c   1.000
_cell.angle_alpha   90.00
_cell.angle_beta   90.00
_cell.angle_gamma   90.00
#
_symmetry.space_group_name_H-M   'P 1'
#
loop_
_entity.id
_entity.type
_entity.pdbx_description
1 polymer ?
#
loop_
_entity_poly.entity_id
_entity_poly.type
_entity_poly.pdbx_seq_one_letter_code
_entity_poly.pdbx_strand_id
1 'polypeptide(L)'
;MADSDVNLNMNNCDDGCATFDVQRFLRGLDAIFDAHKAPEQAEPYLQKARTEAEHSHNDAGLLTVLNETMGFYRSQGRHTDNLPIIRESLSIADHLHLQEIDPQAWATTLINAATGMRAAGQYEEAEQLYRQALDAATSAFSPTDRRLAALHNNMSMLYSETGRLNQAKRELEQALDLLEQSSPDASADIDVASTHTNLALLLLQMDRYWASDAIQHAQKALTIYRTGHLEHSAHYASALAGYAQACYMAGCLQDAVSGYEHALSVIEECYGRNTDYYHTTAVNLEVAKQALHKHMPSSHKTRESQEYQESQESLESQHSPKSIESQQSSEPHYMTESGASSLPAISHHISGLALSRAFWNDLGKPLLAGAYSAYQGRIAAGLVGYGSECFGFDDELSRDHDFAPRFCLWLTDEDYDAIGEQLQADYDALSRDFTVAEQGKPHFAGHGSANSDALAASQSPLTPRAQGEFRRDGVFRIGDFFERITLFREAPAQNDVASWLSLQEDTLATATNGQVFADPLGVFSKTRQGFKFMPEDVRLSLISRRLGMMAQAGQYNLPRMLQRGDGAAAMLSIHEFVNATASLMFLVNEPVSVGYLPYYKWQFAAMRKLSRRMATRLAGVCEQLEGILRLSSAACFGGVGFGEGGKGAKPAAERIIATVERICSDVVDELLREGLTESHETFVEWQRPYVENHIKSDASCLHSL
;
A
#
# COMPACT_ATOMS: atom_id res chain seq x y z
N MET A 1 6.87 -35.38 -22.59
CA MET A 1 6.63 -36.12 -23.86
C MET A 1 5.71 -35.28 -24.75
N ALA A 2 6.30 -34.59 -25.73
CA ALA A 2 5.73 -34.27 -27.05
C ALA A 2 6.80 -33.48 -27.82
N ASP A 3 7.18 -33.98 -28.99
CA ASP A 3 8.27 -33.56 -29.87
C ASP A 3 8.19 -32.11 -30.38
N SER A 4 9.35 -31.46 -30.48
CA SER A 4 9.64 -30.55 -31.59
C SER A 4 11.16 -30.45 -31.82
N ASP A 5 11.67 -31.35 -32.68
CA ASP A 5 12.99 -31.27 -33.30
C ASP A 5 13.10 -30.00 -34.16
N VAL A 6 14.05 -29.11 -33.83
CA VAL A 6 14.62 -28.15 -34.79
C VAL A 6 16.13 -28.37 -34.82
N ASN A 7 16.57 -29.18 -35.78
CA ASN A 7 17.96 -29.42 -36.14
C ASN A 7 18.52 -28.18 -36.87
N LEU A 8 19.42 -27.43 -36.23
CA LEU A 8 20.30 -26.48 -36.93
C LEU A 8 21.66 -27.14 -37.16
N ASN A 9 21.80 -27.70 -38.35
CA ASN A 9 23.04 -28.30 -38.84
C ASN A 9 23.75 -27.27 -39.74
N MET A 10 24.75 -26.56 -39.21
CA MET A 10 25.71 -25.80 -40.02
C MET A 10 27.11 -26.35 -39.79
N ASN A 11 27.52 -27.26 -40.66
CA ASN A 11 28.91 -27.68 -40.81
C ASN A 11 29.63 -26.73 -41.77
N ASN A 12 30.71 -26.12 -41.30
CA ASN A 12 32.01 -26.12 -41.98
C ASN A 12 33.07 -25.47 -41.08
N CYS A 13 33.96 -26.28 -40.55
CA CYS A 13 35.43 -26.12 -40.55
C CYS A 13 36.04 -27.22 -39.67
N ASP A 14 36.77 -28.13 -40.31
CA ASP A 14 37.61 -29.15 -39.68
C ASP A 14 38.77 -28.49 -38.93
N ASP A 15 38.72 -28.49 -37.60
CA ASP A 15 39.86 -28.65 -36.71
C ASP A 15 39.34 -29.40 -35.47
N GLY A 16 40.06 -30.43 -35.03
CA GLY A 16 39.62 -31.43 -34.04
C GLY A 16 39.44 -30.92 -32.61
N CYS A 17 38.69 -29.83 -32.41
CA CYS A 17 38.16 -29.37 -31.13
C CYS A 17 36.80 -30.06 -30.92
N ALA A 18 36.64 -30.84 -29.85
CA ALA A 18 35.38 -31.49 -29.55
C ALA A 18 34.28 -30.43 -29.40
N THR A 19 33.31 -30.42 -30.31
CA THR A 19 32.18 -29.49 -30.25
C THR A 19 31.34 -29.77 -29.01
N PHE A 20 30.93 -28.71 -28.29
CA PHE A 20 30.09 -28.83 -27.10
C PHE A 20 28.73 -29.44 -27.47
N ASP A 21 28.40 -30.59 -26.86
CA ASP A 21 27.16 -31.34 -27.10
C ASP A 21 26.07 -30.88 -26.13
N VAL A 22 25.23 -29.95 -26.60
CA VAL A 22 24.11 -29.36 -25.84
C VAL A 22 23.12 -30.42 -25.37
N GLN A 23 22.83 -31.42 -26.20
CA GLN A 23 21.83 -32.46 -25.88
C GLN A 23 22.34 -33.40 -24.79
N ARG A 24 23.64 -33.73 -24.83
CA ARG A 24 24.27 -34.45 -23.73
C ARG A 24 24.30 -33.63 -22.44
N PHE A 25 24.58 -32.33 -22.54
CA PHE A 25 24.53 -31.42 -21.40
C PHE A 25 23.16 -31.45 -20.71
N LEU A 26 22.09 -31.16 -21.47
CA LEU A 26 20.71 -31.12 -20.96
C LEU A 26 20.29 -32.46 -20.32
N ARG A 27 20.49 -33.59 -21.01
CA ARG A 27 20.18 -34.92 -20.45
C ARG A 27 20.92 -35.23 -19.15
N GLY A 28 22.16 -34.77 -19.03
CA GLY A 28 22.93 -34.96 -17.79
C GLY A 28 22.45 -34.05 -16.66
N LEU A 29 22.01 -32.84 -16.98
CA LEU A 29 21.39 -31.94 -16.00
C LEU A 29 20.05 -32.50 -15.52
N ASP A 30 19.20 -32.96 -16.45
CA ASP A 30 17.93 -33.62 -16.14
C ASP A 30 18.15 -34.82 -15.21
N ALA A 31 19.14 -35.67 -15.50
CA ALA A 31 19.47 -36.83 -14.66
C ALA A 31 19.91 -36.44 -13.23
N ILE A 32 20.53 -35.27 -13.05
CA ILE A 32 20.90 -34.75 -11.73
C ILE A 32 19.63 -34.33 -10.95
N PHE A 33 18.70 -33.65 -11.62
CA PHE A 33 17.43 -33.24 -11.02
C PHE A 33 16.54 -34.44 -10.70
N ASP A 34 16.39 -35.38 -11.63
CA ASP A 34 15.62 -36.63 -11.44
C ASP A 34 16.17 -37.46 -10.27
N ALA A 35 17.49 -37.48 -10.11
CA ALA A 35 18.14 -38.16 -8.99
C ALA A 35 18.03 -37.41 -7.65
N HIS A 36 17.39 -36.23 -7.62
CA HIS A 36 17.30 -35.33 -6.46
C HIS A 36 18.68 -34.90 -5.91
N LYS A 37 19.69 -34.79 -6.77
CA LYS A 37 21.08 -34.44 -6.42
C LYS A 37 21.46 -33.01 -6.79
N ALA A 38 20.47 -32.19 -7.17
CA ALA A 38 20.68 -30.82 -7.60
C ALA A 38 21.46 -29.94 -6.60
N PRO A 39 21.20 -29.99 -5.27
CA PRO A 39 21.92 -29.17 -4.31
C PRO A 39 23.43 -29.39 -4.28
N GLU A 40 23.89 -30.58 -4.67
CA GLU A 40 25.29 -30.99 -4.57
C GLU A 40 26.00 -31.01 -5.93
N GLN A 41 25.26 -31.33 -7.00
CA GLN A 41 25.84 -31.69 -8.29
C GLN A 41 25.49 -30.72 -9.43
N ALA A 42 24.41 -29.95 -9.33
CA ALA A 42 23.96 -29.10 -10.44
C ALA A 42 24.92 -27.93 -10.71
N GLU A 43 25.36 -27.19 -9.68
CA GLU A 43 26.28 -26.06 -9.87
C GLU A 43 27.65 -26.48 -10.44
N PRO A 44 28.34 -27.50 -9.89
CA PRO A 44 29.59 -27.97 -10.49
C PRO A 44 29.41 -28.46 -11.93
N TYR A 45 28.26 -29.08 -12.25
CA TYR A 45 27.95 -29.54 -13.59
C TYR A 45 27.73 -28.38 -14.57
N LEU A 46 26.98 -27.35 -14.16
CA LEU A 46 26.76 -26.12 -14.93
C LEU A 46 28.07 -25.37 -15.18
N GLN A 47 28.90 -25.19 -14.15
CA GLN A 47 30.21 -24.53 -14.29
C GLN A 47 31.14 -25.29 -15.23
N LYS A 48 31.15 -26.63 -15.13
CA LYS A 48 31.93 -27.46 -16.05
C LYS A 48 31.45 -27.33 -17.49
N ALA A 49 30.13 -27.42 -17.71
CA ALA A 49 29.53 -27.28 -19.04
C ALA A 49 29.81 -25.90 -19.64
N ARG A 50 29.77 -24.84 -18.82
CA ARG A 50 30.13 -23.47 -19.21
C ARG A 50 31.57 -23.42 -19.72
N THR A 51 32.52 -23.94 -18.95
CA THR A 51 33.93 -23.98 -19.34
C THR A 51 34.17 -24.82 -20.60
N GLU A 52 33.44 -25.93 -20.78
CA GLU A 52 33.50 -26.74 -22.01
C GLU A 52 32.97 -25.96 -23.22
N ALA A 53 31.86 -25.24 -23.09
CA ALA A 53 31.28 -24.41 -24.15
C ALA A 53 32.19 -23.22 -24.52
N GLU A 54 32.77 -22.53 -23.53
CA GLU A 54 33.73 -21.44 -23.72
C GLU A 54 34.99 -21.90 -24.48
N HIS A 55 35.59 -23.03 -24.07
CA HIS A 55 36.76 -23.61 -24.75
C HIS A 55 36.47 -24.09 -26.16
N SER A 56 35.23 -24.51 -26.43
CA SER A 56 34.79 -24.95 -27.75
C SER A 56 34.36 -23.78 -28.63
N HIS A 57 34.41 -22.54 -28.14
CA HIS A 57 33.91 -21.33 -28.81
C HIS A 57 32.48 -21.50 -29.35
N ASN A 58 31.63 -22.20 -28.58
CA ASN A 58 30.24 -22.48 -28.94
C ASN A 58 29.29 -21.54 -28.18
N ASP A 59 29.12 -20.32 -28.69
CA ASP A 59 28.29 -19.28 -28.05
C ASP A 59 26.82 -19.69 -27.90
N ALA A 60 26.27 -20.44 -28.86
CA ALA A 60 24.89 -20.95 -28.76
C ALA A 60 24.75 -22.01 -27.65
N GLY A 61 25.74 -22.89 -27.53
CA GLY A 61 25.82 -23.86 -26.43
C GLY A 61 26.03 -23.19 -25.08
N LEU A 62 26.90 -22.16 -25.03
CA LEU A 62 27.14 -21.36 -23.84
C LEU A 62 25.85 -20.65 -23.39
N LEU A 63 25.10 -20.03 -24.30
CA LEU A 63 23.82 -19.40 -23.99
C LEU A 63 22.81 -20.41 -23.41
N THR A 64 22.80 -21.64 -23.92
CA THR A 64 21.95 -22.70 -23.35
C THR A 64 22.34 -23.01 -21.90
N VAL A 65 23.65 -23.15 -21.63
CA VAL A 65 24.15 -23.37 -20.26
C VAL A 65 23.82 -22.19 -19.34
N LEU A 66 23.95 -20.95 -19.82
CA LEU A 66 23.64 -19.76 -19.03
C LEU A 66 22.14 -19.63 -18.77
N ASN A 67 21.27 -19.98 -19.71
CA ASN A 67 19.82 -20.05 -19.50
C ASN A 67 19.45 -21.02 -18.37
N GLU A 68 20.04 -22.22 -18.35
CA GLU A 68 19.86 -23.18 -17.25
C GLU A 68 20.46 -22.68 -15.93
N THR A 69 21.61 -21.99 -16.01
CA THR A 69 22.25 -21.37 -14.83
C THR A 69 21.37 -20.28 -14.22
N MET A 70 20.69 -19.47 -15.04
CA MET A 70 19.73 -18.47 -14.57
C MET A 70 18.57 -19.11 -13.80
N GLY A 71 18.01 -20.20 -14.33
CA GLY A 71 16.96 -20.98 -13.67
C GLY A 71 17.44 -21.57 -12.35
N PHE A 72 18.64 -22.16 -12.33
CA PHE A 72 19.25 -22.77 -11.16
C PHE A 72 19.50 -21.74 -10.04
N TYR A 73 20.22 -20.64 -10.30
CA TYR A 73 20.49 -19.63 -9.27
C TYR A 73 19.22 -18.94 -8.76
N ARG A 74 18.22 -18.73 -9.64
CA ARG A 74 16.90 -18.24 -9.22
C ARG A 74 16.24 -19.21 -8.23
N SER A 75 16.25 -20.52 -8.51
CA SER A 75 15.63 -21.53 -7.64
C SER A 75 16.30 -21.65 -6.27
N GLN A 76 17.59 -21.30 -6.17
CA GLN A 76 18.36 -21.31 -4.92
C GLN A 76 18.33 -19.97 -4.17
N GLY A 77 17.57 -18.97 -4.64
CA GLY A 77 17.56 -17.63 -4.05
C GLY A 77 18.87 -16.84 -4.21
N ARG A 78 19.80 -17.31 -5.05
CA ARG A 78 21.12 -16.71 -5.28
C ARG A 78 21.04 -15.59 -6.30
N HIS A 79 20.27 -14.55 -5.98
CA HIS A 79 19.94 -13.46 -6.90
C HIS A 79 21.17 -12.64 -7.32
N THR A 80 22.10 -12.38 -6.40
CA THR A 80 23.34 -11.63 -6.68
C THR A 80 24.24 -12.34 -7.69
N ASP A 81 24.33 -13.67 -7.59
CA ASP A 81 25.14 -14.51 -8.48
C ASP A 81 24.49 -14.64 -9.86
N ASN A 82 23.17 -14.47 -9.93
CA ASN A 82 22.42 -14.53 -11.17
C ASN A 82 22.57 -13.27 -12.04
N LEU A 83 22.68 -12.08 -11.44
CA LEU A 83 22.83 -10.81 -12.17
C LEU A 83 23.94 -10.81 -13.25
N PRO A 84 25.18 -11.27 -12.98
CA PRO A 84 26.19 -11.35 -14.03
C PRO A 84 25.83 -12.37 -15.13
N ILE A 85 25.22 -13.50 -14.77
CA ILE A 85 24.76 -14.53 -15.73
C ILE A 85 23.69 -13.96 -16.67
N ILE A 86 22.76 -13.16 -16.14
CA ILE A 86 21.72 -12.49 -16.93
C ILE A 86 22.37 -11.53 -17.95
N ARG A 87 23.29 -10.67 -17.50
CA ARG A 87 23.99 -9.71 -18.38
C ARG A 87 24.77 -10.41 -19.49
N GLU A 88 25.46 -11.48 -19.13
CA GLU A 88 26.23 -12.30 -20.08
C GLU A 88 25.31 -13.00 -21.09
N SER A 89 24.20 -13.59 -20.63
CA SER A 89 23.20 -14.25 -21.50
C SER A 89 22.61 -13.27 -22.51
N LEU A 90 22.23 -12.07 -22.08
CA LEU A 90 21.70 -11.03 -22.96
C LEU A 90 22.76 -10.55 -23.96
N SER A 91 24.02 -10.38 -23.52
CA SER A 91 25.12 -10.00 -24.40
C SER A 91 25.41 -11.05 -25.49
N ILE A 92 25.36 -12.34 -25.14
CA ILE A 92 25.57 -13.43 -26.10
C ILE A 92 24.37 -13.53 -27.04
N ALA A 93 23.14 -13.43 -26.53
CA ALA A 93 21.95 -13.47 -27.36
C ALA A 93 21.88 -12.32 -28.38
N ASP A 94 22.34 -11.12 -28.00
CA ASP A 94 22.49 -9.98 -28.91
C ASP A 94 23.62 -10.22 -29.94
N HIS A 95 24.77 -10.73 -29.50
CA HIS A 95 25.89 -11.08 -30.38
C HIS A 95 25.51 -12.12 -31.45
N LEU A 96 24.68 -13.10 -31.07
CA LEU A 96 24.14 -14.12 -31.95
C LEU A 96 23.00 -13.60 -32.84
N HIS A 97 22.59 -12.34 -32.70
CA HIS A 97 21.49 -11.73 -33.44
C HIS A 97 20.18 -12.55 -33.34
N LEU A 98 19.89 -13.12 -32.17
CA LEU A 98 18.77 -14.04 -32.01
C LEU A 98 17.42 -13.38 -32.30
N GLN A 99 17.27 -12.08 -32.09
CA GLN A 99 16.04 -11.37 -32.44
C GLN A 99 15.64 -11.56 -33.92
N GLU A 100 16.61 -11.70 -34.82
CA GLU A 100 16.37 -11.89 -36.26
C GLU A 100 16.42 -13.36 -36.67
N ILE A 101 17.34 -14.13 -36.08
CA ILE A 101 17.67 -15.49 -36.51
C ILE A 101 16.80 -16.54 -35.82
N ASP A 102 16.55 -16.38 -34.52
CA ASP A 102 15.70 -17.26 -33.73
C ASP A 102 14.90 -16.45 -32.68
N PRO A 103 13.80 -15.80 -33.12
CA PRO A 103 12.96 -15.00 -32.25
C PRO A 103 12.38 -15.78 -31.07
N GLN A 104 12.27 -17.11 -31.17
CA GLN A 104 11.79 -17.96 -30.08
C GLN A 104 12.85 -18.10 -28.98
N ALA A 105 14.09 -18.42 -29.34
CA ALA A 105 15.21 -18.47 -28.40
C ALA A 105 15.48 -17.10 -27.77
N TRP A 106 15.31 -16.02 -28.54
CA TRP A 106 15.36 -14.65 -28.04
C TRP A 106 14.29 -14.39 -26.96
N ALA A 107 13.02 -14.70 -27.25
CA ALA A 107 11.94 -14.55 -26.30
C ALA A 107 12.18 -15.37 -25.02
N THR A 108 12.62 -16.63 -25.12
CA THR A 108 12.91 -17.47 -23.95
C THR A 108 14.03 -16.88 -23.08
N THR A 109 15.10 -16.38 -23.70
CA THR A 109 16.22 -15.76 -22.97
C THR A 109 15.76 -14.49 -22.24
N LEU A 110 14.95 -13.64 -22.91
CA LEU A 110 14.37 -12.44 -22.29
C LEU A 110 13.44 -12.78 -21.13
N ILE A 111 12.59 -13.81 -21.24
CA ILE A 111 11.72 -14.26 -20.14
C ILE A 111 12.57 -14.68 -18.94
N ASN A 112 13.59 -15.52 -19.15
CA ASN A 112 14.45 -15.99 -18.07
C ASN A 112 15.22 -14.84 -17.39
N ALA A 113 15.76 -13.92 -18.20
CA ALA A 113 16.42 -12.71 -17.73
C ALA A 113 15.48 -11.82 -16.91
N ALA A 114 14.27 -11.55 -17.42
CA ALA A 114 13.27 -10.74 -16.75
C ALA A 114 12.83 -11.36 -15.41
N THR A 115 12.60 -12.68 -15.38
CA THR A 115 12.26 -13.38 -14.14
C THR A 115 13.42 -13.40 -13.14
N GLY A 116 14.67 -13.51 -13.62
CA GLY A 116 15.86 -13.37 -12.79
C GLY A 116 16.00 -11.96 -12.18
N MET A 117 15.79 -10.92 -12.99
CA MET A 117 15.82 -9.51 -12.55
C MET A 117 14.70 -9.21 -11.54
N ARG A 118 13.47 -9.70 -11.79
CA ARG A 118 12.33 -9.58 -10.87
C ARG A 118 12.67 -10.20 -9.51
N ALA A 119 13.18 -11.43 -9.51
CA ALA A 119 13.56 -12.13 -8.29
C ALA A 119 14.70 -11.42 -7.52
N ALA A 120 15.55 -10.64 -8.21
CA ALA A 120 16.59 -9.81 -7.61
C ALA A 120 16.10 -8.41 -7.16
N GLY A 121 14.80 -8.11 -7.26
CA GLY A 121 14.22 -6.81 -6.91
C GLY A 121 14.52 -5.69 -7.92
N GLN A 122 15.08 -5.99 -9.10
CA GLN A 122 15.30 -5.04 -10.19
C GLN A 122 14.04 -4.92 -11.05
N TYR A 123 12.96 -4.42 -10.45
CA TYR A 123 11.62 -4.45 -11.03
C TYR A 123 11.50 -3.63 -12.32
N GLU A 124 12.17 -2.48 -12.37
CA GLU A 124 12.25 -1.64 -13.55
C GLU A 124 12.82 -2.35 -14.79
N GLU A 125 13.99 -2.96 -14.61
CA GLU A 125 14.70 -3.69 -15.67
C GLU A 125 13.92 -4.95 -16.06
N ALA A 126 13.33 -5.63 -15.07
CA ALA A 126 12.46 -6.78 -15.31
C ALA A 126 11.24 -6.42 -16.15
N GLU A 127 10.58 -5.28 -15.88
CA GLU A 127 9.42 -4.85 -16.67
C GLU A 127 9.80 -4.57 -18.11
N GLN A 128 10.94 -3.91 -18.34
CA GLN A 128 11.43 -3.64 -19.70
C GLN A 128 11.70 -4.95 -20.46
N LEU A 129 12.38 -5.90 -19.82
CA LEU A 129 12.69 -7.21 -20.41
C LEU A 129 11.42 -8.03 -20.66
N TYR A 130 10.42 -8.00 -19.75
CA TYR A 130 9.14 -8.67 -19.98
C TYR A 130 8.35 -8.08 -21.14
N ARG A 131 8.36 -6.75 -21.32
CA ARG A 131 7.72 -6.12 -22.49
C ARG A 131 8.41 -6.53 -23.79
N GLN A 132 9.75 -6.50 -23.82
CA GLN A 132 10.51 -7.00 -24.96
C GLN A 132 10.24 -8.48 -25.24
N ALA A 133 10.14 -9.29 -24.18
CA ALA A 133 9.80 -10.69 -24.28
C ALA A 133 8.39 -10.88 -24.87
N LEU A 134 7.41 -10.07 -24.45
CA LEU A 134 6.03 -10.14 -24.95
C LEU A 134 5.96 -9.75 -26.43
N ASP A 135 6.68 -8.71 -26.85
CA ASP A 135 6.74 -8.30 -28.25
C ASP A 135 7.38 -9.39 -29.13
N ALA A 136 8.49 -9.97 -28.67
CA ALA A 136 9.17 -11.07 -29.35
C ALA A 136 8.29 -12.33 -29.40
N ALA A 137 7.70 -12.71 -28.26
CA ALA A 137 6.86 -13.89 -28.11
C ALA A 137 5.58 -13.79 -28.96
N THR A 138 4.92 -12.63 -29.01
CA THR A 138 3.71 -12.39 -29.81
C THR A 138 3.97 -12.55 -31.30
N SER A 139 5.19 -12.24 -31.75
CA SER A 139 5.60 -12.37 -33.15
C SER A 139 6.12 -13.78 -33.48
N ALA A 140 6.71 -14.47 -32.50
CA ALA A 140 7.44 -15.72 -32.70
C ALA A 140 6.64 -16.99 -32.36
N PHE A 141 5.66 -16.87 -31.47
CA PHE A 141 4.85 -17.99 -30.99
C PHE A 141 3.46 -18.01 -31.63
N SER A 142 2.82 -19.18 -31.59
CA SER A 142 1.39 -19.28 -31.94
C SER A 142 0.56 -18.45 -30.95
N PRO A 143 -0.55 -17.81 -31.38
CA PRO A 143 -1.46 -17.10 -30.47
C PRO A 143 -2.03 -17.96 -29.33
N THR A 144 -1.97 -19.29 -29.45
CA THR A 144 -2.40 -20.26 -28.43
C THR A 144 -1.23 -20.96 -27.72
N ASP A 145 -0.01 -20.44 -27.88
CA ASP A 145 1.18 -21.02 -27.25
C ASP A 145 1.15 -20.80 -25.73
N ARG A 146 1.26 -21.89 -24.96
CA ARG A 146 1.20 -21.84 -23.49
C ARG A 146 2.36 -21.04 -22.87
N ARG A 147 3.46 -20.84 -23.60
CA ARG A 147 4.56 -19.96 -23.16
C ARG A 147 4.13 -18.50 -23.05
N LEU A 148 3.16 -18.05 -23.85
CA LEU A 148 2.56 -16.72 -23.69
C LEU A 148 1.79 -16.61 -22.37
N ALA A 149 1.04 -17.65 -22.00
CA ALA A 149 0.34 -17.67 -20.71
C ALA A 149 1.31 -17.66 -19.53
N ALA A 150 2.42 -18.41 -19.62
CA ALA A 150 3.48 -18.39 -18.60
C ALA A 150 4.11 -16.98 -18.46
N LEU A 151 4.32 -16.28 -19.58
CA LEU A 151 4.80 -14.90 -19.57
C LEU A 151 3.80 -13.96 -18.88
N HIS A 152 2.51 -14.03 -19.22
CA HIS A 152 1.47 -13.24 -18.54
C HIS A 152 1.38 -13.54 -17.03
N ASN A 153 1.44 -14.81 -16.62
CA ASN A 153 1.54 -15.19 -15.21
C ASN A 153 2.77 -14.55 -14.53
N ASN A 154 3.93 -14.54 -15.19
CA ASN A 154 5.15 -13.94 -14.63
C ASN A 154 5.09 -12.41 -14.56
N MET A 155 4.47 -11.76 -15.54
CA MET A 155 4.19 -10.32 -15.53
C MET A 155 3.18 -9.96 -14.43
N SER A 156 2.22 -10.83 -14.13
CA SER A 156 1.28 -10.60 -13.03
C SER A 156 1.98 -10.60 -11.68
N MET A 157 2.95 -11.51 -11.46
CA MET A 157 3.76 -11.51 -10.23
C MET A 157 4.52 -10.19 -10.07
N LEU A 158 5.16 -9.71 -11.14
CA LEU A 158 5.80 -8.38 -11.15
C LEU A 158 4.78 -7.30 -10.78
N TYR A 159 3.61 -7.25 -11.42
CA TYR A 159 2.61 -6.23 -11.10
C TYR A 159 2.05 -6.33 -9.67
N SER A 160 1.94 -7.55 -9.13
CA SER A 160 1.51 -7.82 -7.76
C SER A 160 2.52 -7.30 -6.74
N GLU A 161 3.79 -7.69 -6.89
CA GLU A 161 4.91 -7.19 -6.09
C GLU A 161 5.04 -5.68 -6.25
N THR A 162 4.64 -5.12 -7.38
CA THR A 162 4.67 -3.68 -7.62
C THR A 162 3.48 -2.87 -7.15
N GLY A 163 2.56 -3.48 -6.41
CA GLY A 163 1.35 -2.82 -5.91
C GLY A 163 0.37 -2.41 -7.01
N ARG A 164 0.63 -2.81 -8.25
CA ARG A 164 -0.17 -2.52 -9.45
C ARG A 164 -1.19 -3.64 -9.65
N LEU A 165 -2.00 -3.89 -8.61
CA LEU A 165 -2.84 -5.08 -8.51
C LEU A 165 -3.87 -5.22 -9.65
N ASN A 166 -4.42 -4.11 -10.15
CA ASN A 166 -5.32 -4.12 -11.31
C ASN A 166 -4.62 -4.56 -12.61
N GLN A 167 -3.33 -4.26 -12.78
CA GLN A 167 -2.55 -4.76 -13.92
C GLN A 167 -2.28 -6.25 -13.76
N ALA A 168 -1.87 -6.68 -12.56
CA ALA A 168 -1.68 -8.09 -12.26
C ALA A 168 -2.93 -8.93 -12.55
N LYS A 169 -4.12 -8.40 -12.21
CA LYS A 169 -5.40 -9.09 -12.47
C LYS A 169 -5.62 -9.31 -13.96
N ARG A 170 -5.39 -8.27 -14.78
CA ARG A 170 -5.53 -8.38 -16.24
C ARG A 170 -4.55 -9.37 -16.84
N GLU A 171 -3.30 -9.39 -16.39
CA GLU A 171 -2.31 -10.37 -16.85
C GLU A 171 -2.73 -11.81 -16.50
N LEU A 172 -3.23 -12.04 -15.29
CA LEU A 172 -3.73 -13.37 -14.90
C LEU A 172 -4.99 -13.79 -15.69
N GLU A 173 -5.90 -12.86 -15.98
CA GLU A 173 -7.07 -13.11 -16.82
C GLU A 173 -6.65 -13.49 -18.25
N GLN A 174 -5.66 -12.80 -18.83
CA GLN A 174 -5.10 -13.15 -20.14
C GLN A 174 -4.42 -14.51 -20.13
N ALA A 175 -3.63 -14.82 -19.09
CA ALA A 175 -3.01 -16.14 -18.93
C ALA A 175 -4.07 -17.25 -18.86
N LEU A 176 -5.13 -17.03 -18.09
CA LEU A 176 -6.23 -17.98 -17.94
C LEU A 176 -6.96 -18.22 -19.26
N ASP A 177 -7.34 -17.15 -19.96
CA ASP A 177 -8.03 -17.25 -21.25
C ASP A 177 -7.21 -18.04 -22.28
N LEU A 178 -5.89 -17.82 -22.33
CA LEU A 178 -4.98 -18.56 -23.21
C LEU A 178 -4.87 -20.04 -22.83
N LEU A 179 -4.77 -20.34 -21.53
CA LEU A 179 -4.68 -21.72 -21.04
C LEU A 179 -5.99 -22.48 -21.29
N GLU A 180 -7.14 -21.87 -21.05
CA GLU A 180 -8.45 -22.48 -21.30
C GLU A 180 -8.67 -22.76 -22.80
N GLN A 181 -8.18 -21.88 -23.69
CA GLN A 181 -8.26 -22.07 -25.14
C GLN A 181 -7.28 -23.10 -25.70
N SER A 182 -6.09 -23.20 -25.10
CA SER A 182 -5.01 -24.09 -25.57
C SER A 182 -5.04 -25.47 -24.94
N SER A 183 -5.74 -25.64 -23.80
CA SER A 183 -5.82 -26.91 -23.10
C SER A 183 -6.74 -27.92 -23.81
N PRO A 184 -6.28 -29.17 -24.02
CA PRO A 184 -7.15 -30.26 -24.46
C PRO A 184 -8.27 -30.60 -23.44
N ASP A 185 -8.00 -30.38 -22.15
CA ASP A 185 -8.95 -30.59 -21.06
C ASP A 185 -8.64 -29.61 -19.91
N ALA A 186 -9.24 -28.42 -19.97
CA ALA A 186 -9.06 -27.39 -18.95
C ALA A 186 -9.53 -27.83 -17.54
N SER A 187 -10.37 -28.86 -17.44
CA SER A 187 -10.93 -29.33 -16.16
C SER A 187 -9.94 -30.15 -15.33
N ALA A 188 -8.85 -30.62 -15.92
CA ALA A 188 -7.75 -31.34 -15.25
C ALA A 188 -6.38 -30.67 -15.47
N ASP A 189 -6.36 -29.46 -16.02
CA ASP A 189 -5.13 -28.77 -16.41
C ASP A 189 -4.47 -28.06 -15.22
N ILE A 190 -3.25 -28.48 -14.90
CA ILE A 190 -2.49 -27.96 -13.76
C ILE A 190 -2.16 -26.46 -13.89
N ASP A 191 -1.95 -25.95 -15.11
CA ASP A 191 -1.60 -24.55 -15.33
C ASP A 191 -2.85 -23.68 -15.12
N VAL A 192 -4.03 -24.15 -15.56
CA VAL A 192 -5.32 -23.49 -15.30
C VAL A 192 -5.59 -23.43 -13.79
N ALA A 193 -5.34 -24.53 -13.07
CA ALA A 193 -5.49 -24.58 -11.62
C ALA A 193 -4.53 -23.61 -10.90
N SER A 194 -3.28 -23.55 -11.35
CA SER A 194 -2.25 -22.66 -10.81
C SER A 194 -2.61 -21.18 -11.04
N THR A 195 -3.07 -20.82 -12.24
CA THR A 195 -3.52 -19.45 -12.54
C THR A 195 -4.75 -19.05 -11.73
N HIS A 196 -5.72 -19.95 -11.52
CA HIS A 196 -6.83 -19.71 -10.60
C HIS A 196 -6.38 -19.52 -9.15
N THR A 197 -5.38 -20.28 -8.69
CA THR A 197 -4.81 -20.10 -7.35
C THR A 197 -4.17 -18.71 -7.21
N ASN A 198 -3.42 -18.27 -8.21
CA ASN A 198 -2.80 -16.94 -8.23
C ASN A 198 -3.84 -15.82 -8.28
N LEU A 199 -4.93 -15.99 -9.06
CA LEU A 199 -6.05 -15.05 -9.08
C LEU A 199 -6.70 -14.93 -7.70
N ALA A 200 -6.96 -16.05 -7.02
CA ALA A 200 -7.51 -16.03 -5.68
C ALA A 200 -6.61 -15.24 -4.71
N LEU A 201 -5.31 -15.53 -4.69
CA LEU A 201 -4.35 -14.83 -3.82
C LEU A 201 -4.26 -13.33 -4.15
N LEU A 202 -4.24 -12.95 -5.43
CA LEU A 202 -4.21 -11.56 -5.86
C LEU A 202 -5.47 -10.80 -5.42
N LEU A 203 -6.65 -11.41 -5.58
CA LEU A 203 -7.92 -10.82 -5.17
C LEU A 203 -7.95 -10.52 -3.67
N LEU A 204 -7.37 -11.41 -2.85
CA LEU A 204 -7.22 -11.19 -1.41
C LEU A 204 -6.28 -10.03 -1.06
N GLN A 205 -5.26 -9.76 -1.88
CA GLN A 205 -4.38 -8.60 -1.72
C GLN A 205 -5.06 -7.28 -2.12
N MET A 206 -6.06 -7.31 -3.01
CA MET A 206 -6.72 -6.11 -3.51
C MET A 206 -7.60 -5.43 -2.47
N ASP A 207 -8.57 -6.17 -1.90
CA ASP A 207 -9.46 -5.71 -0.84
C ASP A 207 -10.30 -6.89 -0.31
N ARG A 208 -10.84 -6.76 0.91
CA ARG A 208 -11.78 -7.74 1.48
C ARG A 208 -13.05 -7.91 0.65
N TYR A 209 -13.46 -6.90 -0.12
CA TYR A 209 -14.60 -6.99 -1.04
C TYR A 209 -14.50 -8.18 -2.02
N TRP A 210 -13.29 -8.53 -2.44
CA TRP A 210 -13.05 -9.60 -3.41
C TRP A 210 -12.99 -11.00 -2.78
N ALA A 211 -13.24 -11.14 -1.47
CA ALA A 211 -13.13 -12.43 -0.79
C ALA A 211 -14.05 -13.50 -1.38
N SER A 212 -15.26 -13.13 -1.83
CA SER A 212 -16.19 -14.06 -2.49
C SER A 212 -15.65 -14.56 -3.84
N ASP A 213 -15.09 -13.66 -4.66
CA ASP A 213 -14.51 -14.03 -5.96
C ASP A 213 -13.23 -14.84 -5.78
N ALA A 214 -12.42 -14.50 -4.77
CA ALA A 214 -11.25 -15.27 -4.38
C ALA A 214 -11.62 -16.71 -3.96
N ILE A 215 -12.69 -16.88 -3.17
CA ILE A 215 -13.24 -18.19 -2.81
C ILE A 215 -13.60 -18.98 -4.08
N GLN A 216 -14.30 -18.36 -5.04
CA GLN A 216 -14.71 -19.04 -6.28
C GLN A 216 -13.50 -19.51 -7.09
N HIS A 217 -12.49 -18.65 -7.28
CA HIS A 217 -11.26 -19.02 -7.99
C HIS A 217 -10.50 -20.13 -7.27
N ALA A 218 -10.36 -20.04 -5.94
CA ALA A 218 -9.69 -21.08 -5.17
C ALA A 218 -10.45 -22.42 -5.22
N GLN A 219 -11.79 -22.41 -5.18
CA GLN A 219 -12.61 -23.62 -5.35
C GLN A 219 -12.48 -24.25 -6.74
N LYS A 220 -12.43 -23.43 -7.79
CA LYS A 220 -12.15 -23.92 -9.15
C LYS A 220 -10.79 -24.60 -9.21
N ALA A 221 -9.74 -23.98 -8.69
CA ALA A 221 -8.41 -24.57 -8.62
C ALA A 221 -8.42 -25.94 -7.90
N LEU A 222 -9.01 -26.01 -6.70
CA LEU A 222 -9.13 -27.25 -5.93
C LEU A 222 -9.91 -28.35 -6.69
N THR A 223 -10.93 -27.98 -7.45
CA THR A 223 -11.71 -28.91 -8.27
C THR A 223 -10.87 -29.48 -9.42
N ILE A 224 -10.08 -28.63 -10.08
CA ILE A 224 -9.20 -29.06 -11.18
C ILE A 224 -8.10 -30.00 -10.66
N TYR A 225 -7.45 -29.66 -9.55
CA TYR A 225 -6.44 -30.55 -8.95
C TYR A 225 -6.99 -31.93 -8.57
N ARG A 226 -8.22 -32.00 -8.04
CA ARG A 226 -8.89 -33.27 -7.73
C ARG A 226 -9.22 -34.07 -8.99
N THR A 227 -9.68 -33.40 -10.03
CA THR A 227 -9.98 -34.02 -11.32
C THR A 227 -8.71 -34.60 -11.95
N GLY A 228 -7.58 -33.90 -11.81
CA GLY A 228 -6.26 -34.35 -12.24
C GLY A 228 -5.56 -35.37 -11.32
N HIS A 229 -6.17 -35.77 -10.20
CA HIS A 229 -5.58 -36.64 -9.18
C HIS A 229 -4.25 -36.11 -8.57
N LEU A 230 -4.19 -34.80 -8.32
CA LEU A 230 -3.00 -34.08 -7.83
C LEU A 230 -3.16 -33.61 -6.36
N GLU A 231 -4.01 -34.26 -5.56
CA GLU A 231 -4.30 -33.86 -4.17
C GLU A 231 -3.11 -33.99 -3.22
N HIS A 232 -2.06 -34.70 -3.61
CA HIS A 232 -0.82 -34.84 -2.84
C HIS A 232 0.32 -33.96 -3.38
N SER A 233 -0.01 -32.97 -4.23
CA SER A 233 0.98 -32.05 -4.79
C SER A 233 1.13 -30.79 -3.94
N ALA A 234 2.33 -30.20 -3.99
CA ALA A 234 2.59 -28.91 -3.37
C ALA A 234 1.67 -27.79 -3.88
N HIS A 235 1.34 -27.81 -5.18
CA HIS A 235 0.45 -26.83 -5.79
C HIS A 235 -0.98 -26.92 -5.23
N TYR A 236 -1.46 -28.14 -4.97
CA TYR A 236 -2.74 -28.33 -4.28
C TYR A 236 -2.71 -27.80 -2.84
N ALA A 237 -1.59 -27.98 -2.13
CA ALA A 237 -1.42 -27.43 -0.78
C ALA A 237 -1.50 -25.89 -0.78
N SER A 238 -0.86 -25.21 -1.75
CA SER A 238 -0.98 -23.76 -1.93
C SER A 238 -2.41 -23.32 -2.25
N ALA A 239 -3.14 -24.07 -3.07
CA ALA A 239 -4.53 -23.80 -3.37
C ALA A 239 -5.45 -23.95 -2.14
N LEU A 240 -5.20 -24.95 -1.28
CA LEU A 240 -5.91 -25.12 -0.02
C LEU A 240 -5.65 -23.96 0.95
N ALA A 241 -4.40 -23.53 1.08
CA ALA A 241 -4.04 -22.38 1.92
C ALA A 241 -4.67 -21.08 1.39
N GLY A 242 -4.68 -20.87 0.06
CA GLY A 242 -5.35 -19.74 -0.57
C GLY A 242 -6.87 -19.75 -0.36
N TYR A 243 -7.52 -20.91 -0.49
CA TYR A 243 -8.94 -21.08 -0.18
C TYR A 243 -9.24 -20.76 1.29
N ALA A 244 -8.43 -21.29 2.22
CA ALA A 244 -8.58 -21.06 3.65
C ALA A 244 -8.44 -19.57 4.02
N GLN A 245 -7.46 -18.88 3.44
CA GLN A 245 -7.31 -17.43 3.61
C GLN A 245 -8.51 -16.66 3.05
N ALA A 246 -9.04 -17.08 1.90
CA ALA A 246 -10.23 -16.46 1.32
C ALA A 246 -11.47 -16.62 2.21
N CYS A 247 -11.67 -17.82 2.76
CA CYS A 247 -12.70 -18.10 3.77
C CYS A 247 -12.51 -17.25 5.03
N TYR A 248 -11.28 -17.09 5.51
CA TYR A 248 -10.98 -16.26 6.67
C TYR A 248 -11.37 -14.80 6.43
N MET A 249 -10.98 -14.23 5.28
CA MET A 249 -11.33 -12.86 4.90
C MET A 249 -12.85 -12.68 4.69
N ALA A 250 -13.55 -13.69 4.16
CA ALA A 250 -14.99 -13.68 4.02
C ALA A 250 -15.76 -13.85 5.35
N GLY A 251 -15.06 -14.19 6.45
CA GLY A 251 -15.69 -14.49 7.75
C GLY A 251 -16.24 -15.92 7.88
N CYS A 252 -15.98 -16.79 6.91
CA CYS A 252 -16.29 -18.23 6.94
C CYS A 252 -15.23 -18.97 7.78
N LEU A 253 -15.17 -18.65 9.08
CA LEU A 253 -14.07 -19.04 9.96
C LEU A 253 -13.92 -20.56 10.15
N GLN A 254 -15.02 -21.31 10.14
CA GLN A 254 -14.99 -22.77 10.24
C GLN A 254 -14.34 -23.40 9.00
N ASP A 255 -14.66 -22.90 7.80
CA ASP A 255 -14.08 -23.38 6.55
C ASP A 255 -12.61 -22.97 6.43
N ALA A 256 -12.25 -21.79 6.94
CA ALA A 256 -10.86 -21.36 7.03
C ALA A 256 -10.01 -22.29 7.89
N VAL A 257 -10.50 -22.64 9.11
CA VAL A 257 -9.80 -23.58 10.00
C VAL A 257 -9.63 -24.95 9.34
N SER A 258 -10.70 -25.51 8.77
CA SER A 258 -10.67 -26.80 8.08
C SER A 258 -9.70 -26.80 6.88
N GLY A 259 -9.75 -25.73 6.07
CA GLY A 259 -8.88 -25.55 4.91
C GLY A 259 -7.41 -25.46 5.30
N TYR A 260 -7.08 -24.73 6.37
CA TYR A 260 -5.71 -24.63 6.87
C TYR A 260 -5.19 -25.93 7.47
N GLU A 261 -6.02 -26.68 8.21
CA GLU A 261 -5.64 -28.00 8.72
C GLU A 261 -5.33 -28.98 7.58
N HIS A 262 -6.15 -28.96 6.52
CA HIS A 262 -5.91 -29.77 5.34
C HIS A 262 -4.64 -29.33 4.59
N ALA A 263 -4.43 -28.02 4.41
CA ALA A 263 -3.23 -27.49 3.79
C ALA A 263 -1.97 -27.95 4.54
N LEU A 264 -1.94 -27.87 5.88
CA LEU A 264 -0.82 -28.33 6.71
C LEU A 264 -0.53 -29.82 6.52
N SER A 265 -1.57 -30.66 6.43
CA SER A 265 -1.40 -32.10 6.19
C SER A 265 -0.68 -32.38 4.87
N VAL A 266 -1.04 -31.67 3.80
CA VAL A 266 -0.42 -31.85 2.47
C VAL A 266 0.98 -31.22 2.42
N ILE A 267 1.19 -30.06 3.07
CA ILE A 267 2.52 -29.44 3.19
C ILE A 267 3.47 -30.36 3.95
N GLU A 268 3.03 -30.97 5.06
CA GLU A 268 3.84 -31.93 5.81
C GLU A 268 4.23 -33.14 4.95
N GLU A 269 3.32 -33.67 4.14
CA GLU A 269 3.60 -34.77 3.23
C GLU A 269 4.63 -34.39 2.16
N CYS A 270 4.51 -33.18 1.57
CA CYS A 270 5.38 -32.73 0.48
C CYS A 270 6.76 -32.27 0.95
N TYR A 271 6.81 -31.54 2.06
CA TYR A 271 7.96 -30.73 2.46
C TYR A 271 8.40 -30.94 3.91
N GLY A 272 7.58 -31.59 4.73
CA GLY A 272 7.80 -31.72 6.16
C GLY A 272 7.49 -30.44 6.95
N ARG A 273 7.57 -30.55 8.28
CA ARG A 273 7.14 -29.50 9.22
C ARG A 273 8.12 -28.34 9.40
N ASN A 274 9.38 -28.52 9.00
CA ASN A 274 10.44 -27.52 9.18
C ASN A 274 10.59 -26.67 7.91
N THR A 275 9.49 -26.14 7.39
CA THR A 275 9.48 -25.27 6.21
C THR A 275 8.64 -24.03 6.48
N ASP A 276 9.01 -22.91 5.85
CA ASP A 276 8.31 -21.63 6.03
C ASP A 276 6.83 -21.76 5.65
N TYR A 277 6.51 -22.53 4.61
CA TYR A 277 5.13 -22.82 4.21
C TYR A 277 4.32 -23.46 5.34
N TYR A 278 4.91 -24.44 6.05
CA TYR A 278 4.25 -25.09 7.18
C TYR A 278 4.06 -24.10 8.33
N HIS A 279 5.12 -23.35 8.69
CA HIS A 279 5.07 -22.38 9.79
C HIS A 279 4.07 -21.25 9.54
N THR A 280 4.08 -20.62 8.36
CA THR A 280 3.12 -19.56 7.99
C THR A 280 1.68 -20.09 7.99
N THR A 281 1.44 -21.26 7.42
CA THR A 281 0.09 -21.85 7.39
C THR A 281 -0.39 -22.20 8.81
N ALA A 282 0.51 -22.64 9.70
CA ALA A 282 0.18 -22.92 11.10
C ALA A 282 -0.15 -21.65 11.89
N VAL A 283 0.58 -20.56 11.66
CA VAL A 283 0.25 -19.25 12.26
C VAL A 283 -1.12 -18.77 11.79
N ASN A 284 -1.42 -18.89 10.49
CA ASN A 284 -2.71 -18.49 9.94
C ASN A 284 -3.87 -19.35 10.49
N LEU A 285 -3.63 -20.66 10.68
CA LEU A 285 -4.58 -21.56 11.34
C LEU A 285 -4.90 -21.10 12.75
N GLU A 286 -3.88 -20.73 13.53
CA GLU A 286 -4.05 -20.28 14.91
C GLU A 286 -4.85 -18.97 14.98
N VAL A 287 -4.55 -18.02 14.08
CA VAL A 287 -5.33 -16.79 13.94
C VAL A 287 -6.79 -17.10 13.59
N ALA A 288 -7.04 -18.03 12.66
CA ALA A 288 -8.39 -18.44 12.30
C ALA A 288 -9.14 -19.13 13.46
N LYS A 289 -8.45 -19.97 14.24
CA LYS A 289 -9.01 -20.62 15.45
C LYS A 289 -9.37 -19.61 16.52
N GLN A 290 -8.51 -18.62 16.77
CA GLN A 290 -8.78 -17.56 17.72
C GLN A 290 -9.96 -16.69 17.30
N ALA A 291 -10.06 -16.34 16.01
CA ALA A 291 -11.22 -15.64 15.46
C ALA A 291 -12.50 -16.46 15.64
N LEU A 292 -12.47 -17.77 15.34
CA LEU A 292 -13.61 -18.66 15.50
C LEU A 292 -14.06 -18.76 16.97
N HIS A 293 -13.12 -18.85 17.90
CA HIS A 293 -13.40 -18.86 19.34
C HIS A 293 -14.00 -17.55 19.85
N LYS A 294 -13.61 -16.39 19.30
CA LYS A 294 -14.21 -15.09 19.65
C LYS A 294 -15.66 -14.96 19.16
N HIS A 295 -16.01 -15.61 18.05
CA HIS A 295 -17.36 -15.57 17.46
C HIS A 295 -18.33 -16.65 17.99
N MET A 296 -17.83 -17.66 18.71
CA MET A 296 -18.64 -18.67 19.40
C MET A 296 -18.76 -18.33 20.89
N PRO A 297 -19.91 -17.82 21.40
CA PRO A 297 -20.10 -17.68 22.84
C PRO A 297 -20.11 -19.07 23.49
N SER A 298 -19.24 -19.22 24.48
CA SER A 298 -18.89 -20.46 25.17
C SER A 298 -20.07 -21.35 25.53
N SER A 299 -20.04 -22.60 25.08
CA SER A 299 -20.50 -23.72 25.89
C SER A 299 -19.30 -24.62 26.20
N HIS A 300 -19.12 -24.86 27.51
CA HIS A 300 -18.14 -25.73 28.16
C HIS A 300 -16.67 -25.29 28.28
N LYS A 301 -16.40 -24.70 29.45
CA LYS A 301 -15.13 -24.84 30.19
C LYS A 301 -14.78 -26.32 30.35
N THR A 302 -13.54 -26.70 30.01
CA THR A 302 -12.69 -27.45 30.93
C THR A 302 -11.24 -26.97 30.79
N ARG A 303 -10.55 -27.03 31.92
CA ARG A 303 -9.29 -26.40 32.31
C ARG A 303 -8.20 -27.47 32.29
N GLU A 304 -7.00 -27.12 31.81
CA GLU A 304 -5.67 -27.79 31.87
C GLU A 304 -4.96 -27.50 30.53
N SER A 305 -3.75 -26.95 30.40
CA SER A 305 -2.62 -26.75 31.30
C SER A 305 -1.72 -25.64 30.75
N GLN A 306 -1.06 -24.91 31.65
CA GLN A 306 0.10 -24.07 31.35
C GLN A 306 1.31 -24.94 30.97
N GLU A 307 2.15 -24.50 30.03
CA GLU A 307 3.62 -24.33 30.16
C GLU A 307 4.36 -24.31 28.81
N TYR A 308 5.53 -23.64 28.84
CA TYR A 308 6.58 -23.45 27.83
C TYR A 308 6.42 -22.25 26.88
N GLN A 309 7.02 -21.09 27.17
CA GLN A 309 8.45 -20.65 27.11
C GLN A 309 8.85 -20.04 25.77
N GLU A 310 9.40 -18.84 25.91
CA GLU A 310 10.00 -17.95 24.93
C GLU A 310 11.19 -18.56 24.17
N SER A 311 11.32 -18.21 22.89
CA SER A 311 12.56 -17.87 22.17
C SER A 311 12.16 -17.50 20.73
N GLN A 312 12.19 -16.20 20.40
CA GLN A 312 13.26 -15.51 19.68
C GLN A 312 13.19 -15.68 18.15
N GLU A 313 13.08 -14.51 17.49
CA GLU A 313 13.64 -14.17 16.17
C GLU A 313 12.96 -14.83 14.94
N SER A 314 12.78 -14.20 13.78
CA SER A 314 12.98 -12.83 13.27
C SER A 314 12.61 -12.87 11.77
N LEU A 315 12.28 -11.70 11.20
CA LEU A 315 12.41 -11.33 9.77
C LEU A 315 11.40 -11.95 8.79
N GLU A 316 10.40 -11.17 8.36
CA GLU A 316 10.45 -10.15 7.28
C GLU A 316 10.25 -10.75 5.88
N SER A 317 9.02 -10.55 5.40
CA SER A 317 8.68 -10.42 4.00
C SER A 317 9.23 -9.09 3.46
N GLN A 318 10.14 -9.18 2.49
CA GLN A 318 10.33 -8.19 1.43
C GLN A 318 9.41 -8.59 0.26
N HIS A 319 8.92 -7.74 -0.63
CA HIS A 319 9.02 -6.30 -0.80
C HIS A 319 7.96 -5.94 -1.84
N SER A 320 7.43 -4.72 -1.73
CA SER A 320 6.92 -3.99 -2.89
C SER A 320 8.11 -3.49 -3.77
N PRO A 321 8.01 -2.49 -4.67
CA PRO A 321 7.31 -2.38 -5.93
C PRO A 321 8.18 -1.85 -7.09
N LYS A 322 7.57 -1.34 -8.19
CA LYS A 322 7.94 -0.12 -8.95
C LYS A 322 7.47 -0.05 -10.42
N SER A 323 6.76 1.06 -10.70
CA SER A 323 7.03 2.18 -11.63
C SER A 323 8.01 2.08 -12.83
N ILE A 324 7.83 3.02 -13.78
CA ILE A 324 8.84 3.85 -14.49
C ILE A 324 8.06 4.99 -15.19
N GLU A 325 8.31 6.31 -14.98
CA GLU A 325 9.39 7.19 -15.47
C GLU A 325 9.41 7.39 -17.02
N SER A 326 9.76 8.52 -17.66
CA SER A 326 10.29 9.85 -17.30
C SER A 326 10.23 10.79 -18.54
N GLN A 327 10.41 12.12 -18.38
CA GLN A 327 11.53 12.93 -18.93
C GLN A 327 11.26 14.46 -19.15
N GLN A 328 12.20 15.26 -18.59
CA GLN A 328 12.84 16.53 -19.09
C GLN A 328 11.98 17.82 -19.26
N SER A 329 12.40 19.07 -18.96
CA SER A 329 13.68 19.70 -18.58
C SER A 329 13.50 21.18 -18.15
N SER A 330 14.49 21.73 -17.44
CA SER A 330 14.94 23.14 -17.30
C SER A 330 14.45 24.04 -16.12
N GLU A 331 15.43 24.59 -15.40
CA GLU A 331 15.39 25.56 -14.28
C GLU A 331 16.56 26.58 -14.50
N PRO A 332 16.74 27.66 -13.73
CA PRO A 332 15.80 28.69 -13.26
C PRO A 332 16.40 30.14 -13.37
N HIS A 333 15.60 31.20 -13.21
CA HIS A 333 16.15 32.53 -12.92
C HIS A 333 15.33 33.28 -11.86
N TYR A 334 16.04 33.67 -10.79
CA TYR A 334 15.59 34.46 -9.65
C TYR A 334 16.07 35.91 -9.84
N MET A 335 15.20 36.90 -9.74
CA MET A 335 15.53 38.27 -9.28
C MET A 335 14.28 38.97 -8.76
N THR A 336 14.48 39.63 -7.62
CA THR A 336 13.56 40.33 -6.71
C THR A 336 13.24 41.77 -7.11
N GLU A 337 11.99 42.18 -6.78
CA GLU A 337 11.48 43.52 -6.35
C GLU A 337 11.73 44.77 -7.26
N SER A 338 10.82 45.71 -7.52
CA SER A 338 9.64 46.22 -6.80
C SER A 338 8.84 47.19 -7.70
N GLY A 339 7.52 47.31 -7.43
CA GLY A 339 6.82 48.60 -7.41
C GLY A 339 6.24 49.19 -8.70
N ALA A 340 5.05 48.76 -9.12
CA ALA A 340 4.02 49.67 -9.62
C ALA A 340 2.62 49.04 -9.45
N SER A 341 1.75 49.81 -8.81
CA SER A 341 0.37 49.47 -8.46
C SER A 341 -0.46 48.99 -9.65
N SER A 342 -0.92 47.75 -9.58
CA SER A 342 -2.23 47.37 -10.06
C SER A 342 -2.90 46.59 -8.94
N LEU A 343 -4.05 47.09 -8.48
CA LEU A 343 -4.92 46.36 -7.54
C LEU A 343 -5.14 44.96 -8.12
N PRO A 344 -4.91 43.86 -7.37
CA PRO A 344 -5.25 42.55 -7.87
C PRO A 344 -6.76 42.50 -8.01
N ALA A 345 -7.24 42.11 -9.20
CA ALA A 345 -8.62 41.71 -9.38
C ALA A 345 -8.93 40.66 -8.30
N ILE A 346 -9.94 40.93 -7.47
CA ILE A 346 -10.40 40.02 -6.43
C ILE A 346 -10.97 38.79 -7.15
N SER A 347 -10.14 37.77 -7.36
CA SER A 347 -10.63 36.43 -7.63
C SER A 347 -11.38 36.00 -6.38
N HIS A 348 -12.71 36.03 -6.43
CA HIS A 348 -13.57 35.60 -5.33
C HIS A 348 -13.49 34.08 -5.18
N HIS A 349 -12.43 33.58 -4.54
CA HIS A 349 -12.26 32.17 -4.23
C HIS A 349 -13.31 31.74 -3.19
N ILE A 350 -14.37 31.07 -3.63
CA ILE A 350 -15.38 30.48 -2.74
C ILE A 350 -14.82 29.18 -2.17
N SER A 351 -14.77 29.05 -0.85
CA SER A 351 -14.39 27.78 -0.23
C SER A 351 -15.50 26.74 -0.35
N GLY A 352 -15.13 25.46 -0.46
CA GLY A 352 -16.09 24.35 -0.55
C GLY A 352 -17.03 24.30 0.65
N LEU A 353 -16.56 24.72 1.83
CA LEU A 353 -17.38 24.82 3.04
C LEU A 353 -18.41 25.96 2.98
N ALA A 354 -18.04 27.11 2.40
CA ALA A 354 -18.97 28.21 2.18
C ALA A 354 -20.03 27.84 1.13
N LEU A 355 -19.61 27.15 0.06
CA LEU A 355 -20.49 26.60 -0.97
C LEU A 355 -21.49 25.59 -0.39
N SER A 356 -21.00 24.65 0.40
CA SER A 356 -21.80 23.64 1.09
C SER A 356 -22.82 24.25 2.06
N ARG A 357 -22.41 25.29 2.80
CA ARG A 357 -23.30 26.03 3.71
C ARG A 357 -24.40 26.78 2.96
N ALA A 358 -24.10 27.37 1.80
CA ALA A 358 -25.11 28.01 0.96
C ALA A 358 -26.09 26.98 0.38
N PHE A 359 -25.59 25.86 -0.14
CA PHE A 359 -26.41 24.77 -0.66
C PHE A 359 -27.39 24.21 0.40
N TRP A 360 -26.89 24.04 1.63
CA TRP A 360 -27.74 23.71 2.78
C TRP A 360 -28.81 24.77 3.07
N ASN A 361 -28.44 26.06 3.13
CA ASN A 361 -29.37 27.12 3.49
C ASN A 361 -30.47 27.34 2.43
N ASP A 362 -30.10 27.28 1.16
CA ASP A 362 -30.97 27.64 0.05
C ASP A 362 -31.88 26.48 -0.38
N LEU A 363 -31.40 25.23 -0.28
CA LEU A 363 -32.13 24.05 -0.76
C LEU A 363 -32.38 23.00 0.31
N GLY A 364 -31.36 22.61 1.08
CA GLY A 364 -31.47 21.56 2.09
C GLY A 364 -32.45 21.89 3.23
N LYS A 365 -32.33 23.08 3.81
CA LYS A 365 -33.18 23.53 4.91
C LYS A 365 -34.65 23.71 4.48
N PRO A 366 -34.96 24.33 3.32
CA PRO A 366 -36.33 24.35 2.79
C PRO A 366 -36.90 22.96 2.49
N LEU A 367 -36.11 22.04 1.94
CA LEU A 367 -36.53 20.64 1.70
C LEU A 367 -37.03 20.00 3.00
N LEU A 368 -36.26 20.10 4.08
CA LEU A 368 -36.65 19.55 5.37
C LEU A 368 -37.87 20.25 5.97
N ALA A 369 -37.98 21.58 5.83
CA ALA A 369 -39.13 22.33 6.35
C ALA A 369 -40.44 22.01 5.61
N GLY A 370 -40.36 21.62 4.33
CA GLY A 370 -41.51 21.23 3.52
C GLY A 370 -41.89 19.76 3.67
N ALA A 371 -41.16 18.89 2.98
CA ALA A 371 -41.49 17.46 2.83
C ALA A 371 -41.26 16.64 4.11
N TYR A 372 -40.35 17.09 4.99
CA TYR A 372 -39.93 16.36 6.19
C TYR A 372 -40.15 17.16 7.49
N SER A 373 -41.18 18.02 7.53
CA SER A 373 -41.43 18.94 8.65
C SER A 373 -41.51 18.25 10.02
N ALA A 374 -42.02 17.02 10.08
CA ALA A 374 -42.06 16.20 11.30
C ALA A 374 -40.66 15.79 11.83
N TYR A 375 -39.64 15.76 10.95
CA TYR A 375 -38.27 15.35 11.26
C TYR A 375 -37.27 16.52 11.29
N GLN A 376 -37.69 17.74 10.97
CA GLN A 376 -36.81 18.92 10.94
C GLN A 376 -36.07 19.15 12.26
N GLY A 377 -36.72 18.86 13.41
CA GLY A 377 -36.12 18.93 14.74
C GLY A 377 -35.31 17.69 15.14
N ARG A 378 -35.08 16.76 14.22
CA ARG A 378 -34.44 15.46 14.46
C ARG A 378 -33.19 15.20 13.61
N ILE A 379 -33.07 15.89 12.48
CA ILE A 379 -31.98 15.68 11.52
C ILE A 379 -30.83 16.66 11.78
N ALA A 380 -29.61 16.14 11.92
CA ALA A 380 -28.40 16.96 11.91
C ALA A 380 -27.92 17.18 10.46
N ALA A 381 -27.31 18.34 10.19
CA ALA A 381 -26.81 18.70 8.88
C ALA A 381 -25.45 19.40 8.96
N GLY A 382 -24.57 19.16 8.00
CA GLY A 382 -23.23 19.74 8.00
C GLY A 382 -22.34 19.23 6.88
N LEU A 383 -21.05 19.53 6.97
CA LEU A 383 -20.01 18.96 6.11
C LEU A 383 -18.85 18.50 6.97
N VAL A 384 -18.62 17.19 7.02
CA VAL A 384 -17.57 16.50 7.78
C VAL A 384 -17.09 15.33 6.93
N GLY A 385 -15.80 15.01 6.94
CA GLY A 385 -15.27 13.83 6.25
C GLY A 385 -13.97 14.08 5.48
N TYR A 386 -13.72 13.27 4.45
CA TYR A 386 -12.41 13.15 3.79
C TYR A 386 -12.00 14.31 2.87
N GLY A 387 -12.85 15.32 2.65
CA GLY A 387 -12.56 16.41 1.69
C GLY A 387 -11.56 17.45 2.22
N SER A 388 -10.77 18.05 1.33
CA SER A 388 -9.87 19.18 1.69
C SER A 388 -10.66 20.36 2.24
N GLU A 389 -11.88 20.58 1.75
CA GLU A 389 -12.79 21.62 2.20
C GLU A 389 -13.31 21.40 3.63
N CYS A 390 -13.34 20.13 4.09
CA CYS A 390 -13.67 19.82 5.48
C CYS A 390 -12.57 20.28 6.44
N PHE A 391 -11.31 20.28 5.98
CA PHE A 391 -10.17 20.80 6.74
C PHE A 391 -9.93 22.31 6.53
N GLY A 392 -10.51 22.88 5.47
CA GLY A 392 -10.28 24.25 5.01
C GLY A 392 -8.92 24.41 4.33
N PHE A 393 -8.48 23.36 3.62
CA PHE A 393 -7.28 23.34 2.78
C PHE A 393 -7.63 23.25 1.29
N ASP A 394 -8.87 23.57 0.93
CA ASP A 394 -9.31 23.61 -0.46
C ASP A 394 -8.72 24.81 -1.20
N ASP A 395 -8.15 24.53 -2.36
CA ASP A 395 -7.56 25.46 -3.31
C ASP A 395 -8.07 25.15 -4.73
N GLU A 396 -7.59 25.90 -5.72
CA GLU A 396 -7.98 25.73 -7.12
C GLU A 396 -7.64 24.34 -7.70
N LEU A 397 -6.59 23.68 -7.20
CA LEU A 397 -6.20 22.33 -7.65
C LEU A 397 -7.13 21.28 -7.09
N SER A 398 -7.56 21.40 -5.82
CA SER A 398 -8.49 20.45 -5.21
C SER A 398 -9.92 20.47 -5.79
N ARG A 399 -10.20 21.30 -6.79
CA ARG A 399 -11.49 21.41 -7.47
C ARG A 399 -11.67 20.41 -8.62
N ASP A 400 -10.60 19.78 -9.06
CA ASP A 400 -10.61 18.85 -10.19
C ASP A 400 -11.30 17.50 -9.87
N HIS A 401 -11.49 17.18 -8.60
CA HIS A 401 -12.13 15.95 -8.12
C HIS A 401 -13.05 16.18 -6.91
N ASP A 402 -14.27 15.62 -6.95
CA ASP A 402 -15.26 15.63 -5.85
C ASP A 402 -15.65 17.03 -5.29
N PHE A 403 -15.29 18.13 -5.97
CA PHE A 403 -15.69 19.49 -5.58
C PHE A 403 -17.03 19.86 -6.21
N ALA A 404 -18.10 19.72 -5.44
CA ALA A 404 -19.46 20.09 -5.83
C ALA A 404 -20.21 20.68 -4.63
N PRO A 405 -21.28 21.46 -4.85
CA PRO A 405 -22.23 21.80 -3.81
C PRO A 405 -22.74 20.53 -3.13
N ARG A 406 -22.48 20.37 -1.83
CA ARG A 406 -22.83 19.16 -1.08
C ARG A 406 -23.01 19.42 0.41
N PHE A 407 -23.75 18.56 1.10
CA PHE A 407 -23.78 18.47 2.56
C PHE A 407 -24.20 17.08 2.99
N CYS A 408 -23.99 16.77 4.26
CA CYS A 408 -24.46 15.55 4.90
C CYS A 408 -25.69 15.83 5.75
N LEU A 409 -26.61 14.88 5.79
CA LEU A 409 -27.74 14.77 6.71
C LEU A 409 -27.51 13.53 7.57
N TRP A 410 -27.45 13.69 8.89
CA TRP A 410 -27.21 12.59 9.82
C TRP A 410 -28.45 12.34 10.68
N LEU A 411 -28.92 11.09 10.64
CA LEU A 411 -30.14 10.63 11.28
C LEU A 411 -29.83 9.59 12.36
N THR A 412 -30.70 9.53 13.37
CA THR A 412 -30.72 8.38 14.29
C THR A 412 -31.10 7.11 13.53
N ASP A 413 -30.82 5.93 14.11
CA ASP A 413 -31.19 4.66 13.46
C ASP A 413 -32.71 4.61 13.19
N GLU A 414 -33.53 4.97 14.18
CA GLU A 414 -34.98 5.06 14.07
C GLU A 414 -35.44 5.98 12.92
N ASP A 415 -34.85 7.18 12.83
CA ASP A 415 -35.25 8.15 11.80
C ASP A 415 -34.78 7.72 10.41
N TYR A 416 -33.59 7.12 10.30
CA TYR A 416 -33.09 6.63 9.02
C TYR A 416 -33.94 5.45 8.51
N ASP A 417 -34.34 4.53 9.39
CA ASP A 417 -35.27 3.45 9.05
C ASP A 417 -36.62 3.99 8.53
N ALA A 418 -37.08 5.12 9.06
CA ALA A 418 -38.36 5.71 8.67
C ALA A 418 -38.33 6.47 7.34
N ILE A 419 -37.27 7.26 7.09
CA ILE A 419 -37.25 8.23 5.98
C ILE A 419 -35.93 8.27 5.18
N GLY A 420 -34.91 7.52 5.56
CA GLY A 420 -33.54 7.67 5.06
C GLY A 420 -33.42 7.47 3.55
N GLU A 421 -34.03 6.43 2.99
CA GLU A 421 -33.98 6.14 1.54
C GLU A 421 -34.71 7.19 0.71
N GLN A 422 -35.92 7.58 1.12
CA GLN A 422 -36.69 8.60 0.40
C GLN A 422 -36.02 9.98 0.50
N LEU A 423 -35.49 10.34 1.67
CA LEU A 423 -34.76 11.59 1.87
C LEU A 423 -33.48 11.63 1.03
N GLN A 424 -32.81 10.49 0.82
CA GLN A 424 -31.67 10.40 -0.07
C GLN A 424 -32.08 10.67 -1.52
N ALA A 425 -33.17 10.04 -2.00
CA ALA A 425 -33.67 10.27 -3.34
C ALA A 425 -34.03 11.74 -3.58
N ASP A 426 -34.66 12.39 -2.59
CA ASP A 426 -35.00 13.82 -2.67
C ASP A 426 -33.75 14.72 -2.60
N TYR A 427 -32.72 14.34 -1.83
CA TYR A 427 -31.43 15.01 -1.80
C TYR A 427 -30.72 14.94 -3.16
N ASP A 428 -30.71 13.76 -3.80
CA ASP A 428 -30.09 13.53 -5.10
C ASP A 428 -30.80 14.29 -6.24
N ALA A 429 -32.08 14.64 -6.05
CA ALA A 429 -32.87 15.45 -6.97
C ALA A 429 -32.61 16.97 -6.86
N LEU A 430 -31.87 17.44 -5.85
CA LEU A 430 -31.58 18.87 -5.68
C LEU A 430 -30.68 19.39 -6.81
N SER A 431 -31.06 20.54 -7.40
CA SER A 431 -30.21 21.20 -8.40
C SER A 431 -28.91 21.68 -7.76
N ARG A 432 -27.78 21.34 -8.41
CA ARG A 432 -26.44 21.80 -8.02
C ARG A 432 -26.02 23.07 -8.77
N ASP A 433 -26.92 23.67 -9.55
CA ASP A 433 -26.67 24.93 -10.23
C ASP A 433 -26.72 26.11 -9.25
N PHE A 434 -25.72 26.98 -9.31
CA PHE A 434 -25.65 28.18 -8.48
C PHE A 434 -25.13 29.39 -9.23
N THR A 435 -25.48 30.56 -8.69
CA THR A 435 -24.95 31.86 -9.09
C THR A 435 -24.11 32.44 -7.97
N VAL A 436 -23.19 33.35 -8.29
CA VAL A 436 -22.40 34.07 -7.28
C VAL A 436 -22.84 35.52 -7.29
N ALA A 437 -23.40 36.01 -6.18
CA ALA A 437 -23.80 37.41 -6.06
C ALA A 437 -22.57 38.34 -6.04
N GLU A 438 -22.76 39.65 -6.26
CA GLU A 438 -21.68 40.67 -6.24
C GLU A 438 -20.82 40.68 -4.95
N GLN A 439 -21.32 40.07 -3.87
CA GLN A 439 -20.61 39.92 -2.58
C GLN A 439 -19.77 38.63 -2.47
N GLY A 440 -19.67 37.83 -3.54
CA GLY A 440 -18.92 36.57 -3.57
C GLY A 440 -19.59 35.39 -2.85
N LYS A 441 -20.88 35.48 -2.52
CA LYS A 441 -21.64 34.39 -1.89
C LYS A 441 -22.39 33.58 -2.94
N PRO A 442 -22.25 32.23 -2.94
CA PRO A 442 -23.02 31.37 -3.84
C PRO A 442 -24.50 31.33 -3.41
N HIS A 443 -25.39 31.27 -4.40
CA HIS A 443 -26.83 31.18 -4.22
C HIS A 443 -27.46 30.17 -5.19
N PHE A 444 -28.34 29.32 -4.67
CA PHE A 444 -29.01 28.25 -5.42
C PHE A 444 -30.49 28.60 -5.62
N ALA A 445 -30.97 28.56 -6.86
CA ALA A 445 -32.38 28.77 -7.16
C ALA A 445 -33.16 27.45 -7.07
N GLY A 446 -34.27 27.43 -6.33
CA GLY A 446 -35.24 26.33 -6.39
C GLY A 446 -35.84 26.21 -7.79
N HIS A 447 -36.15 24.98 -8.22
CA HIS A 447 -36.63 24.61 -9.57
C HIS A 447 -37.31 25.76 -10.36
N GLY A 448 -36.70 26.21 -11.46
CA GLY A 448 -37.44 26.94 -12.50
C GLY A 448 -36.80 28.16 -13.21
N SER A 449 -35.50 28.43 -13.16
CA SER A 449 -34.92 29.44 -14.06
C SER A 449 -33.45 29.16 -14.38
N ALA A 450 -33.21 28.35 -15.40
CA ALA A 450 -31.90 28.27 -16.04
C ALA A 450 -31.76 29.50 -16.96
N ASN A 451 -31.09 30.55 -16.49
CA ASN A 451 -30.56 31.58 -17.38
C ASN A 451 -29.26 31.07 -18.00
N SER A 452 -29.16 31.17 -19.32
CA SER A 452 -28.16 30.54 -20.19
C SER A 452 -26.71 31.03 -20.05
N ASP A 453 -26.41 31.83 -19.03
CA ASP A 453 -25.05 32.32 -18.73
C ASP A 453 -24.39 31.58 -17.54
N ALA A 454 -25.11 30.63 -16.92
CA ALA A 454 -24.61 29.80 -15.82
C ALA A 454 -24.02 28.48 -16.32
N LEU A 455 -22.85 28.51 -16.96
CA LEU A 455 -22.18 27.30 -17.44
C LEU A 455 -20.67 27.38 -17.17
N ALA A 456 -20.23 26.86 -16.01
CA ALA A 456 -18.83 26.44 -15.77
C ALA A 456 -18.52 25.67 -14.46
N ALA A 457 -19.45 25.41 -13.52
CA ALA A 457 -19.03 24.92 -12.18
C ALA A 457 -19.75 23.69 -11.58
N SER A 458 -20.59 22.97 -12.32
CA SER A 458 -21.45 21.91 -11.74
C SER A 458 -21.07 20.46 -12.10
N GLN A 459 -19.94 20.18 -12.75
CA GLN A 459 -19.58 18.80 -13.11
C GLN A 459 -18.09 18.51 -12.90
N SER A 460 -17.61 18.58 -11.65
CA SER A 460 -16.42 17.79 -11.32
C SER A 460 -16.84 16.32 -11.32
N PRO A 461 -16.15 15.44 -12.05
CA PRO A 461 -16.48 14.02 -12.08
C PRO A 461 -16.37 13.46 -10.66
N LEU A 462 -17.49 13.01 -10.11
CA LEU A 462 -17.51 12.24 -8.87
C LEU A 462 -16.67 10.99 -9.10
N THR A 463 -15.62 10.83 -8.31
CA THR A 463 -14.78 9.64 -8.42
C THR A 463 -15.61 8.37 -8.14
N PRO A 464 -15.31 7.21 -8.77
CA PRO A 464 -15.99 5.96 -8.42
C PRO A 464 -15.91 5.61 -6.92
N ARG A 465 -14.87 6.12 -6.23
CA ARG A 465 -14.67 6.01 -4.77
C ARG A 465 -15.60 6.88 -3.93
N ALA A 466 -16.38 7.78 -4.52
CA ALA A 466 -17.30 8.70 -3.84
C ALA A 466 -18.77 8.48 -4.25
N GLN A 467 -19.08 7.35 -4.87
CA GLN A 467 -20.43 6.99 -5.33
C GLN A 467 -20.98 5.75 -4.61
N GLY A 468 -22.29 5.53 -4.68
CA GLY A 468 -22.96 4.36 -4.08
C GLY A 468 -22.80 4.29 -2.56
N GLU A 469 -22.43 3.11 -2.04
CA GLU A 469 -22.17 2.90 -0.61
C GLU A 469 -21.01 3.74 -0.06
N PHE A 470 -20.10 4.20 -0.94
CA PHE A 470 -18.95 5.04 -0.59
C PHE A 470 -19.23 6.54 -0.71
N ARG A 471 -20.51 6.95 -0.84
CA ARG A 471 -20.90 8.36 -0.93
C ARG A 471 -20.36 9.19 0.24
N ARG A 472 -19.85 10.38 -0.07
CA ARG A 472 -19.25 11.30 0.92
C ARG A 472 -20.19 12.41 1.40
N ASP A 473 -21.35 12.52 0.75
CA ASP A 473 -22.42 13.46 1.04
C ASP A 473 -23.79 12.77 0.91
N GLY A 474 -24.86 13.48 1.29
CA GLY A 474 -26.21 12.92 1.35
C GLY A 474 -26.60 12.47 2.76
N VAL A 475 -27.44 11.44 2.83
CA VAL A 475 -28.13 11.01 4.05
C VAL A 475 -27.38 9.84 4.70
N PHE A 476 -27.20 9.85 6.02
CA PHE A 476 -26.46 8.81 6.74
C PHE A 476 -27.11 8.49 8.08
N ARG A 477 -27.01 7.23 8.52
CA ARG A 477 -27.09 6.93 9.95
C ARG A 477 -25.87 7.51 10.65
N ILE A 478 -26.07 8.09 11.83
CA ILE A 478 -24.98 8.67 12.63
C ILE A 478 -23.90 7.60 12.90
N GLY A 479 -24.30 6.41 13.34
CA GLY A 479 -23.36 5.32 13.65
C GLY A 479 -22.56 4.88 12.42
N ASP A 480 -23.23 4.58 11.31
CA ASP A 480 -22.59 4.12 10.06
C ASP A 480 -21.61 5.16 9.51
N PHE A 481 -21.92 6.45 9.66
CA PHE A 481 -21.04 7.54 9.23
C PHE A 481 -19.69 7.50 9.97
N PHE A 482 -19.70 7.34 11.29
CA PHE A 482 -18.47 7.25 12.08
C PHE A 482 -17.77 5.91 11.89
N GLU A 483 -18.52 4.81 11.86
CA GLU A 483 -17.98 3.47 11.67
C GLU A 483 -17.19 3.34 10.37
N ARG A 484 -17.67 3.96 9.29
CA ARG A 484 -16.94 3.99 8.03
C ARG A 484 -15.61 4.78 8.08
N ILE A 485 -15.47 5.71 9.02
CA ILE A 485 -14.26 6.53 9.16
C ILE A 485 -13.30 5.92 10.16
N THR A 486 -13.81 5.53 11.33
CA THR A 486 -13.00 5.15 12.50
C THR A 486 -13.03 3.65 12.78
N LEU A 487 -13.89 2.89 12.11
CA LEU A 487 -14.29 1.51 12.44
C LEU A 487 -15.14 1.38 13.71
N PHE A 488 -15.58 2.49 14.30
CA PHE A 488 -16.47 2.49 15.46
C PHE A 488 -17.68 3.41 15.24
N ARG A 489 -18.87 2.91 15.59
CA ARG A 489 -20.13 3.70 15.53
C ARG A 489 -20.14 4.90 16.47
N GLU A 490 -19.45 4.77 17.60
CA GLU A 490 -19.24 5.79 18.61
C GLU A 490 -17.83 5.70 19.17
N ALA A 491 -17.35 6.76 19.82
CA ALA A 491 -16.02 6.73 20.41
C ALA A 491 -15.91 5.63 21.48
N PRO A 492 -14.80 4.89 21.55
CA PRO A 492 -14.62 3.88 22.58
C PRO A 492 -14.78 4.48 23.98
N ALA A 493 -15.19 3.64 24.94
CA ALA A 493 -15.30 4.08 26.33
C ALA A 493 -13.97 4.65 26.84
N GLN A 494 -14.03 5.65 27.72
CA GLN A 494 -12.81 6.36 28.19
C GLN A 494 -11.79 5.44 28.89
N ASN A 495 -12.26 4.33 29.46
CA ASN A 495 -11.43 3.31 30.09
C ASN A 495 -11.02 2.17 29.14
N ASP A 496 -11.53 2.12 27.91
CA ASP A 496 -11.14 1.15 26.89
C ASP A 496 -9.93 1.66 26.09
N VAL A 497 -8.80 1.72 26.79
CA VAL A 497 -7.56 2.30 26.28
C VAL A 497 -6.99 1.52 25.09
N ALA A 498 -7.26 0.22 24.98
CA ALA A 498 -6.80 -0.61 23.86
C ALA A 498 -7.50 -0.23 22.55
N SER A 499 -8.82 -0.06 22.59
CA SER A 499 -9.58 0.40 21.41
C SER A 499 -9.16 1.82 21.01
N TRP A 500 -8.92 2.71 21.97
CA TRP A 500 -8.41 4.05 21.69
C TRP A 500 -7.03 4.04 21.01
N LEU A 501 -6.12 3.15 21.40
CA LEU A 501 -4.81 3.00 20.77
C LEU A 501 -4.87 2.39 19.36
N SER A 502 -5.97 1.72 18.99
CA SER A 502 -6.18 1.19 17.64
C SER A 502 -6.60 2.27 16.62
N LEU A 503 -7.18 3.38 17.10
CA LEU A 503 -7.62 4.49 16.28
C LEU A 503 -6.43 5.27 15.72
N GLN A 504 -6.48 5.58 14.43
CA GLN A 504 -5.45 6.37 13.75
C GLN A 504 -5.78 7.87 13.80
N GLU A 505 -4.77 8.72 14.01
CA GLU A 505 -4.95 10.17 14.14
C GLU A 505 -5.61 10.81 12.91
N ASP A 506 -5.33 10.32 11.71
CA ASP A 506 -5.91 10.79 10.45
C ASP A 506 -7.40 10.46 10.30
N THR A 507 -7.83 9.28 10.77
CA THR A 507 -9.25 8.91 10.84
C THR A 507 -9.99 9.73 11.90
N LEU A 508 -9.36 9.96 13.05
CA LEU A 508 -9.89 10.87 14.08
C LEU A 508 -9.97 12.31 13.58
N ALA A 509 -8.97 12.78 12.82
CA ALA A 509 -8.98 14.09 12.19
C ALA A 509 -10.14 14.19 11.19
N THR A 510 -10.35 13.16 10.37
CA THR A 510 -11.45 13.06 9.41
C THR A 510 -12.83 13.07 10.08
N ALA A 511 -13.00 12.29 11.15
CA ALA A 511 -14.27 12.20 11.88
C ALA A 511 -14.62 13.50 12.64
N THR A 512 -13.62 14.29 12.98
CA THR A 512 -13.77 15.46 13.86
C THR A 512 -13.53 16.81 13.16
N ASN A 513 -13.17 16.82 11.87
CA ASN A 513 -13.03 18.03 11.06
C ASN A 513 -14.39 18.63 10.64
N GLY A 514 -14.37 19.63 9.75
CA GLY A 514 -15.59 20.15 9.15
C GLY A 514 -16.47 20.97 10.09
N GLN A 515 -17.67 21.29 9.61
CA GLN A 515 -18.64 22.10 10.36
C GLN A 515 -20.02 21.45 10.37
N VAL A 516 -20.63 21.46 11.54
CA VAL A 516 -22.05 21.16 11.72
C VAL A 516 -22.82 22.46 11.53
N PHE A 517 -23.83 22.43 10.66
CA PHE A 517 -24.68 23.58 10.34
C PHE A 517 -25.90 23.64 11.24
N ALA A 518 -26.48 22.49 11.55
CA ALA A 518 -27.59 22.31 12.49
C ALA A 518 -27.50 20.92 13.12
N ASP A 519 -27.82 20.79 14.39
CA ASP A 519 -27.96 19.49 15.07
C ASP A 519 -28.96 19.63 16.23
N PRO A 520 -30.26 19.66 15.94
CA PRO A 520 -31.28 20.00 16.93
C PRO A 520 -31.38 19.01 18.10
N LEU A 521 -31.08 17.72 17.87
CA LEU A 521 -31.04 16.71 18.93
C LEU A 521 -29.70 16.67 19.67
N GLY A 522 -28.63 17.18 19.06
CA GLY A 522 -27.28 17.14 19.61
C GLY A 522 -26.61 15.76 19.52
N VAL A 523 -27.24 14.76 18.91
CA VAL A 523 -26.73 13.36 18.89
C VAL A 523 -25.49 13.25 18.02
N PHE A 524 -25.48 13.87 16.83
CA PHE A 524 -24.31 13.84 15.96
C PHE A 524 -23.12 14.56 16.62
N SER A 525 -23.37 15.75 17.17
CA SER A 525 -22.35 16.57 17.83
C SER A 525 -21.82 15.87 19.08
N LYS A 526 -22.67 15.23 19.88
CA LYS A 526 -22.26 14.41 21.03
C LYS A 526 -21.35 13.25 20.61
N THR A 527 -21.73 12.52 19.57
CA THR A 527 -20.95 11.38 19.04
C THR A 527 -19.59 11.86 18.50
N ARG A 528 -19.60 12.90 17.66
CA ARG A 528 -18.39 13.56 17.14
C ARG A 528 -17.47 14.04 18.25
N GLN A 529 -18.05 14.63 19.29
CA GLN A 529 -17.30 15.15 20.42
C GLN A 529 -16.67 14.02 21.25
N GLY A 530 -17.30 12.84 21.32
CA GLY A 530 -16.68 11.64 21.89
C GLY A 530 -15.31 11.34 21.28
N PHE A 531 -15.20 11.37 19.94
CA PHE A 531 -13.94 11.12 19.23
C PHE A 531 -12.90 12.24 19.43
N LYS A 532 -13.30 13.45 19.82
CA LYS A 532 -12.35 14.53 20.16
C LYS A 532 -11.74 14.38 21.55
N PHE A 533 -12.42 13.67 22.45
CA PHE A 533 -11.98 13.48 23.82
C PHE A 533 -11.19 12.18 23.96
N MET A 534 -10.00 12.15 23.35
CA MET A 534 -9.02 11.10 23.62
C MET A 534 -8.68 11.07 25.11
N PRO A 535 -8.68 9.88 25.76
CA PRO A 535 -8.27 9.76 27.16
C PRO A 535 -6.85 10.28 27.37
N GLU A 536 -6.64 10.97 28.48
CA GLU A 536 -5.35 11.61 28.79
C GLU A 536 -4.19 10.59 28.84
N ASP A 537 -4.42 9.44 29.47
CA ASP A 537 -3.44 8.35 29.54
C ASP A 537 -3.04 7.83 28.14
N VAL A 538 -4.00 7.76 27.20
CA VAL A 538 -3.75 7.38 25.80
C VAL A 538 -2.90 8.46 25.12
N ARG A 539 -3.23 9.74 25.32
CA ARG A 539 -2.47 10.86 24.77
C ARG A 539 -1.02 10.86 25.26
N LEU A 540 -0.80 10.66 26.56
CA LEU A 540 0.54 10.57 27.16
C LEU A 540 1.32 9.37 26.65
N SER A 541 0.67 8.21 26.50
CA SER A 541 1.26 7.03 25.88
C SER A 541 1.70 7.30 24.43
N LEU A 542 0.85 7.96 23.64
CA LEU A 542 1.21 8.36 22.28
C LEU A 542 2.36 9.37 22.25
N ILE A 543 2.38 10.35 23.16
CA ILE A 543 3.52 11.28 23.32
C ILE A 543 4.81 10.50 23.57
N SER A 544 4.83 9.58 24.54
CA SER A 544 6.00 8.73 24.81
C SER A 544 6.46 7.96 23.57
N ARG A 545 5.54 7.33 22.84
CA ARG A 545 5.86 6.61 21.60
C ARG A 545 6.48 7.52 20.54
N ARG A 546 5.95 8.75 20.36
CA ARG A 546 6.52 9.72 19.41
C ARG A 546 7.92 10.17 19.83
N LEU A 547 8.18 10.35 21.12
CA LEU A 547 9.53 10.65 21.61
C LEU A 547 10.50 9.52 21.24
N GLY A 548 10.12 8.26 21.42
CA GLY A 548 10.99 7.14 21.03
C GLY A 548 11.25 7.05 19.53
N MET A 549 10.21 7.25 18.71
CA MET A 549 10.35 7.32 17.25
C MET A 549 11.28 8.47 16.83
N MET A 550 11.15 9.65 17.46
CA MET A 550 12.01 10.80 17.19
C MET A 550 13.47 10.54 17.56
N ALA A 551 13.74 9.93 18.73
CA ALA A 551 15.08 9.58 19.15
C ALA A 551 15.71 8.55 18.20
N GLN A 552 14.99 7.47 17.89
CA GLN A 552 15.48 6.39 17.04
C GLN A 552 15.75 6.87 15.61
N ALA A 553 14.80 7.55 14.98
CA ALA A 553 14.94 8.00 13.60
C ALA A 553 15.87 9.22 13.47
N GLY A 554 15.65 10.25 14.29
CA GLY A 554 16.34 11.54 14.18
C GLY A 554 17.70 11.57 14.86
N GLN A 555 17.77 11.28 16.16
CA GLN A 555 19.01 11.44 16.94
C GLN A 555 19.97 10.24 16.77
N TYR A 556 19.44 9.03 16.55
CA TYR A 556 20.24 7.82 16.44
C TYR A 556 20.54 7.41 14.98
N ASN A 557 19.52 7.09 14.19
CA ASN A 557 19.72 6.49 12.86
C ASN A 557 20.23 7.49 11.83
N LEU A 558 19.64 8.67 11.74
CA LEU A 558 19.96 9.65 10.70
C LEU A 558 21.45 10.02 10.63
N PRO A 559 22.15 10.41 11.73
CA PRO A 559 23.58 10.70 11.68
C PRO A 559 24.41 9.51 11.20
N ARG A 560 24.03 8.27 11.59
CA ARG A 560 24.72 7.04 11.21
C ARG A 560 24.54 6.72 9.73
N MET A 561 23.34 6.90 9.18
CA MET A 561 23.08 6.64 7.77
C MET A 561 23.82 7.65 6.89
N LEU A 562 23.79 8.93 7.27
CA LEU A 562 24.54 9.99 6.60
C LEU A 562 26.06 9.73 6.64
N GLN A 563 26.60 9.29 7.78
CA GLN A 563 28.02 8.94 7.91
C GLN A 563 28.42 7.73 7.06
N ARG A 564 27.52 6.75 6.90
CA ARG A 564 27.72 5.57 6.05
C ARG A 564 27.60 5.87 4.55
N GLY A 565 27.08 7.03 4.18
CA GLY A 565 26.75 7.35 2.79
C GLY A 565 25.46 6.70 2.29
N ASP A 566 24.63 6.15 3.18
CA ASP A 566 23.34 5.57 2.83
C ASP A 566 22.26 6.65 2.77
N GLY A 567 22.18 7.32 1.62
CA GLY A 567 21.22 8.40 1.38
C GLY A 567 19.76 7.95 1.44
N ALA A 568 19.45 6.73 1.01
CA ALA A 568 18.09 6.22 1.01
C ALA A 568 17.59 5.98 2.45
N ALA A 569 18.40 5.31 3.28
CA ALA A 569 18.07 5.10 4.69
C ALA A 569 18.05 6.42 5.49
N ALA A 570 18.93 7.37 5.16
CA ALA A 570 18.89 8.71 5.74
C ALA A 570 17.58 9.46 5.39
N MET A 571 17.12 9.36 4.14
CA MET A 571 15.86 9.98 3.69
C MET A 571 14.65 9.37 4.42
N LEU A 572 14.61 8.04 4.58
CA LEU A 572 13.57 7.37 5.37
C LEU A 572 13.59 7.78 6.84
N SER A 573 14.79 7.90 7.44
CA SER A 573 14.95 8.37 8.81
C SER A 573 14.45 9.82 9.00
N ILE A 574 14.71 10.69 8.03
CA ILE A 574 14.15 12.06 8.01
C ILE A 574 12.62 12.03 7.96
N HIS A 575 12.04 11.21 7.07
CA HIS A 575 10.59 11.12 6.93
C HIS A 575 9.91 10.65 8.23
N GLU A 576 10.44 9.59 8.84
CA GLU A 576 9.96 9.04 10.10
C GLU A 576 10.04 10.07 11.24
N PHE A 577 11.17 10.78 11.34
CA PHE A 577 11.34 11.86 12.31
C PHE A 577 10.32 13.00 12.09
N VAL A 578 10.09 13.41 10.84
CA VAL A 578 9.11 14.45 10.48
C VAL A 578 7.69 14.04 10.87
N ASN A 579 7.30 12.79 10.60
CA ASN A 579 5.98 12.27 10.96
C ASN A 579 5.79 12.18 12.46
N ALA A 580 6.77 11.64 13.19
CA ALA A 580 6.72 11.53 14.63
C ALA A 580 6.63 12.92 15.30
N THR A 581 7.45 13.87 14.84
CA THR A 581 7.46 15.25 15.34
C THR A 581 6.14 15.96 15.04
N ALA A 582 5.59 15.80 13.84
CA ALA A 582 4.31 16.40 13.48
C ALA A 582 3.18 15.87 14.36
N SER A 583 3.08 14.55 14.57
CA SER A 583 2.09 13.97 15.48
C SER A 583 2.27 14.48 16.91
N LEU A 584 3.51 14.50 17.42
CA LEU A 584 3.82 15.05 18.73
C LEU A 584 3.28 16.49 18.88
N MET A 585 3.47 17.35 17.88
CA MET A 585 2.95 18.74 17.93
C MET A 585 1.44 18.80 18.17
N PHE A 586 0.64 17.91 17.56
CA PHE A 586 -0.81 17.88 17.78
C PHE A 586 -1.17 17.31 19.15
N LEU A 587 -0.46 16.28 19.61
CA LEU A 587 -0.69 15.65 20.91
C LEU A 587 -0.36 16.61 22.06
N VAL A 588 0.76 17.35 21.99
CA VAL A 588 1.14 18.31 23.03
C VAL A 588 0.24 19.54 23.03
N ASN A 589 -0.32 19.94 21.88
CA ASN A 589 -1.31 21.03 21.81
C ASN A 589 -2.76 20.57 22.08
N GLU A 590 -2.93 19.35 22.57
CA GLU A 590 -4.20 18.71 22.94
C GLU A 590 -5.20 18.58 21.77
N PRO A 591 -5.46 17.37 21.26
CA PRO A 591 -6.31 17.18 20.09
C PRO A 591 -7.74 17.73 20.21
N VAL A 592 -8.28 17.81 21.43
CA VAL A 592 -9.60 18.43 21.67
C VAL A 592 -9.63 19.92 21.24
N SER A 593 -8.51 20.62 21.37
CA SER A 593 -8.36 22.05 21.10
C SER A 593 -7.91 22.33 19.67
N VAL A 594 -6.98 21.52 19.15
CA VAL A 594 -6.35 21.78 17.84
C VAL A 594 -6.79 20.84 16.74
N GLY A 595 -7.46 19.74 17.07
CA GLY A 595 -7.75 18.61 16.19
C GLY A 595 -6.63 17.56 16.22
N TYR A 596 -6.82 16.47 15.49
CA TYR A 596 -5.78 15.45 15.29
C TYR A 596 -4.97 15.75 14.02
N LEU A 597 -3.80 15.12 13.90
CA LEU A 597 -2.97 15.23 12.71
C LEU A 597 -3.69 14.59 11.51
N PRO A 598 -3.91 15.32 10.39
CA PRO A 598 -4.52 14.75 9.19
C PRO A 598 -3.52 13.96 8.35
N TYR A 599 -4.02 13.29 7.31
CA TYR A 599 -3.23 12.53 6.33
C TYR A 599 -2.02 13.30 5.80
N TYR A 600 -0.92 12.60 5.48
CA TYR A 600 0.40 13.19 5.18
C TYR A 600 0.36 14.35 4.16
N LYS A 601 -0.52 14.28 3.16
CA LYS A 601 -0.67 15.34 2.13
C LYS A 601 -1.13 16.70 2.68
N TRP A 602 -1.77 16.72 3.85
CA TRP A 602 -2.23 17.94 4.53
C TRP A 602 -1.47 18.27 5.81
N GLN A 603 -0.57 17.40 6.26
CA GLN A 603 0.20 17.54 7.50
C GLN A 603 0.86 18.92 7.64
N PHE A 604 1.59 19.39 6.62
CA PHE A 604 2.22 20.72 6.67
C PHE A 604 1.23 21.88 6.57
N ALA A 605 0.11 21.74 5.85
CA ALA A 605 -0.95 22.75 5.85
C ALA A 605 -1.56 22.90 7.25
N ALA A 606 -1.77 21.77 7.93
CA ALA A 606 -2.28 21.73 9.29
C ALA A 606 -1.28 22.26 10.32
N MET A 607 0.01 21.90 10.23
CA MET A 607 1.06 22.43 11.09
C MET A 607 1.22 23.95 10.91
N ARG A 608 1.24 24.47 9.68
CA ARG A 608 1.28 25.93 9.45
C ARG A 608 0.08 26.64 10.05
N LYS A 609 -1.13 26.07 9.91
CA LYS A 609 -2.36 26.60 10.52
C LYS A 609 -2.28 26.59 12.04
N LEU A 610 -1.69 25.54 12.63
CA LEU A 610 -1.45 25.42 14.07
C LEU A 610 -0.42 26.45 14.55
N SER A 611 0.74 26.57 13.90
CA SER A 611 1.81 27.54 14.23
C SER A 611 1.36 29.00 14.20
N ARG A 612 0.29 29.33 13.46
CA ARG A 612 -0.30 30.68 13.41
C ARG A 612 -1.24 31.00 14.58
N ARG A 613 -1.68 29.99 15.36
CA ARG A 613 -2.55 30.24 16.52
C ARG A 613 -1.74 30.86 17.65
N MET A 614 -2.39 31.73 18.41
CA MET A 614 -1.82 32.27 19.64
C MET A 614 -1.67 31.16 20.67
N ALA A 615 -0.56 31.14 21.41
CA ALA A 615 -0.23 30.15 22.44
C ALA A 615 -0.01 28.70 21.93
N THR A 616 0.29 28.51 20.65
CA THR A 616 0.75 27.21 20.13
C THR A 616 2.07 26.80 20.76
N ARG A 617 2.11 25.61 21.35
CA ARG A 617 3.33 24.93 21.81
C ARG A 617 4.13 24.48 20.59
N LEU A 618 5.45 24.63 20.63
CA LEU A 618 6.37 24.26 19.54
C LEU A 618 6.10 25.00 18.20
N ALA A 619 5.62 26.25 18.23
CA ALA A 619 5.20 26.99 17.02
C ALA A 619 6.27 27.06 15.92
N GLY A 620 7.56 27.10 16.27
CA GLY A 620 8.69 27.18 15.34
C GLY A 620 9.05 25.85 14.65
N VAL A 621 8.59 24.70 15.18
CA VAL A 621 9.00 23.38 14.69
C VAL A 621 8.55 23.14 13.25
N CYS A 622 7.38 23.65 12.83
CA CYS A 622 6.92 23.51 11.44
C CYS A 622 7.94 24.07 10.42
N GLU A 623 8.50 25.26 10.67
CA GLU A 623 9.50 25.88 9.79
C GLU A 623 10.82 25.09 9.81
N GLN A 624 11.21 24.59 11.00
CA GLN A 624 12.41 23.77 11.16
C GLN A 624 12.30 22.46 10.36
N LEU A 625 11.15 21.77 10.42
CA LEU A 625 10.88 20.55 9.64
C LEU A 625 10.88 20.80 8.13
N GLU A 626 10.30 21.91 7.67
CA GLU A 626 10.40 22.30 6.25
C GLU A 626 11.85 22.56 5.85
N GLY A 627 12.65 23.16 6.73
CA GLY A 627 14.07 23.37 6.53
C GLY A 627 14.82 22.04 6.35
N ILE A 628 14.52 21.04 7.19
CA ILE A 628 15.06 19.67 7.05
C ILE A 628 14.69 19.09 5.69
N LEU A 629 13.41 19.14 5.30
CA LEU A 629 12.95 18.59 4.02
C LEU A 629 13.58 19.28 2.81
N ARG A 630 13.74 20.61 2.83
CA ARG A 630 14.41 21.36 1.75
C ARG A 630 15.87 20.94 1.57
N LEU A 631 16.55 20.59 2.65
CA LEU A 631 17.96 20.18 2.63
C LEU A 631 18.16 18.67 2.43
N SER A 632 17.10 17.88 2.61
CA SER A 632 17.16 16.41 2.67
C SER A 632 17.80 15.78 1.43
N SER A 633 17.38 16.18 0.23
CA SER A 633 17.96 15.67 -1.02
C SER A 633 19.46 15.96 -1.13
N ALA A 634 19.89 17.18 -0.79
CA ALA A 634 21.30 17.54 -0.82
C ALA A 634 22.12 16.76 0.23
N ALA A 635 21.58 16.58 1.44
CA ALA A 635 22.23 15.82 2.50
C ALA A 635 22.33 14.32 2.18
N CYS A 636 21.29 13.75 1.58
CA CYS A 636 21.20 12.31 1.28
C CYS A 636 21.91 11.94 -0.03
N PHE A 637 21.88 12.82 -1.05
CA PHE A 637 22.27 12.46 -2.43
C PHE A 637 23.20 13.48 -3.13
N GLY A 638 23.55 14.61 -2.49
CA GLY A 638 24.24 15.76 -3.13
C GLY A 638 25.75 15.61 -3.40
N GLY A 639 26.20 14.52 -4.02
CA GLY A 639 27.58 14.28 -4.45
C GLY A 639 27.82 14.43 -5.96
N VAL A 640 29.08 14.58 -6.40
CA VAL A 640 29.44 14.57 -7.83
C VAL A 640 29.70 13.12 -8.26
N GLY A 641 28.77 12.54 -9.02
CA GLY A 641 28.82 11.14 -9.46
C GLY A 641 28.50 10.17 -8.32
N PHE A 642 27.26 9.65 -8.31
CA PHE A 642 26.78 8.51 -7.50
C PHE A 642 27.58 8.20 -6.21
N GLY A 643 27.34 9.02 -5.18
CA GLY A 643 27.66 8.65 -3.79
C GLY A 643 29.15 8.54 -3.46
N GLU A 644 29.81 9.67 -3.19
CA GLU A 644 30.79 9.85 -2.12
C GLU A 644 31.21 11.34 -2.08
N GLY A 645 30.69 12.09 -1.10
CA GLY A 645 31.31 13.32 -0.58
C GLY A 645 31.55 14.50 -1.54
N GLY A 646 30.50 15.09 -2.12
CA GLY A 646 30.59 16.44 -2.71
C GLY A 646 30.52 17.57 -1.66
N LYS A 647 31.04 18.76 -2.00
CA LYS A 647 31.09 19.95 -1.10
C LYS A 647 29.73 20.41 -0.54
N GLY A 648 28.60 19.99 -1.14
CA GLY A 648 27.23 20.37 -0.73
C GLY A 648 26.54 19.42 0.25
N ALA A 649 26.89 18.14 0.27
CA ALA A 649 26.22 17.14 1.11
C ALA A 649 26.54 17.31 2.60
N LYS A 650 27.81 17.56 2.92
CA LYS A 650 28.26 17.69 4.32
C LYS A 650 27.65 18.91 5.04
N PRO A 651 27.63 20.13 4.48
CA PRO A 651 26.96 21.26 5.14
C PRO A 651 25.45 21.07 5.29
N ALA A 652 24.79 20.40 4.33
CA ALA A 652 23.36 20.08 4.42
C ALA A 652 23.11 19.04 5.53
N ALA A 653 23.90 17.98 5.60
CA ALA A 653 23.85 16.96 6.64
C ALA A 653 24.08 17.55 8.04
N GLU A 654 25.12 18.34 8.23
CA GLU A 654 25.42 19.03 9.50
C GLU A 654 24.26 19.93 9.94
N ARG A 655 23.66 20.67 8.99
CA ARG A 655 22.53 21.55 9.28
C ARG A 655 21.25 20.78 9.61
N ILE A 656 20.97 19.66 8.95
CA ILE A 656 19.85 18.78 9.28
C ILE A 656 20.03 18.21 10.68
N ILE A 657 21.18 17.62 10.99
CA ILE A 657 21.47 17.04 12.32
C ILE A 657 21.31 18.12 13.40
N ALA A 658 21.89 19.30 13.20
CA ALA A 658 21.75 20.41 14.16
C ALA A 658 20.30 20.90 14.32
N THR A 659 19.47 20.81 13.27
CA THR A 659 18.05 21.16 13.35
C THR A 659 17.25 20.09 14.08
N VAL A 660 17.55 18.80 13.86
CA VAL A 660 16.96 17.68 14.61
C VAL A 660 17.24 17.82 16.11
N GLU A 661 18.49 18.08 16.50
CA GLU A 661 18.84 18.30 17.91
C GLU A 661 18.14 19.52 18.51
N ARG A 662 17.98 20.60 17.73
CA ARG A 662 17.22 21.77 18.17
C ARG A 662 15.75 21.44 18.41
N ILE A 663 15.10 20.73 17.49
CA ILE A 663 13.71 20.30 17.66
C ILE A 663 13.58 19.44 18.93
N CYS A 664 14.51 18.50 19.14
CA CYS A 664 14.51 17.64 20.33
C CYS A 664 14.68 18.46 21.62
N SER A 665 15.56 19.46 21.62
CA SER A 665 15.70 20.41 22.74
C SER A 665 14.43 21.23 22.97
N ASP A 666 13.83 21.78 21.92
CA ASP A 666 12.58 22.56 21.99
C ASP A 666 11.44 21.70 22.59
N VAL A 667 11.40 20.41 22.23
CA VAL A 667 10.46 19.43 22.81
C VAL A 667 10.72 19.22 24.29
N VAL A 668 11.97 19.03 24.73
CA VAL A 668 12.31 18.86 26.15
C VAL A 668 11.94 20.11 26.95
N ASP A 669 12.23 21.30 26.43
CA ASP A 669 11.85 22.56 27.08
C ASP A 669 10.33 22.69 27.24
N GLU A 670 9.56 22.22 26.26
CA GLU A 670 8.10 22.19 26.36
C GLU A 670 7.62 21.15 27.38
N LEU A 671 8.21 19.94 27.40
CA LEU A 671 7.87 18.91 28.41
C LEU A 671 8.19 19.40 29.83
N LEU A 672 9.31 20.11 30.03
CA LEU A 672 9.66 20.76 31.30
C LEU A 672 8.63 21.83 31.69
N ARG A 673 8.21 22.67 30.74
CA ARG A 673 7.20 23.71 30.98
C ARG A 673 5.85 23.12 31.39
N GLU A 674 5.48 21.99 30.78
CA GLU A 674 4.25 21.26 31.09
C GLU A 674 4.37 20.38 32.34
N GLY A 675 5.56 20.28 32.94
CA GLY A 675 5.82 19.45 34.11
C GLY A 675 5.78 17.95 33.82
N LEU A 676 5.89 17.54 32.56
CA LEU A 676 5.90 16.13 32.14
C LEU A 676 7.27 15.46 32.30
N THR A 677 8.32 16.26 32.55
CA THR A 677 9.65 15.77 32.88
C THR A 677 10.36 16.70 33.86
N GLU A 678 11.32 16.16 34.59
CA GLU A 678 12.28 16.90 35.43
C GLU A 678 13.71 16.85 34.83
N SER A 679 13.90 16.13 33.73
CA SER A 679 15.20 15.94 33.08
C SER A 679 15.47 17.02 32.03
N HIS A 680 16.70 17.55 32.04
CA HIS A 680 17.20 18.49 31.03
C HIS A 680 17.95 17.80 29.86
N GLU A 681 18.00 16.47 29.84
CA GLU A 681 18.70 15.73 28.79
C GLU A 681 17.96 15.84 27.44
N THR A 682 18.65 16.25 26.39
CA THR A 682 18.03 16.52 25.08
C THR A 682 17.82 15.26 24.23
N PHE A 683 18.31 14.10 24.67
CA PHE A 683 18.01 12.82 24.04
C PHE A 683 16.61 12.36 24.43
N VAL A 684 15.64 12.47 23.51
CA VAL A 684 14.21 12.43 23.85
C VAL A 684 13.70 11.04 24.27
N GLU A 685 14.43 9.97 23.96
CA GLU A 685 14.16 8.62 24.49
C GLU A 685 14.17 8.61 26.03
N TRP A 686 15.09 9.35 26.66
CA TRP A 686 15.22 9.37 28.12
C TRP A 686 14.10 10.13 28.83
N GLN A 687 13.25 10.83 28.07
CA GLN A 687 12.09 11.54 28.59
C GLN A 687 10.87 10.63 28.74
N ARG A 688 10.86 9.48 28.03
CA ARG A 688 9.71 8.56 27.99
C ARG A 688 9.27 8.07 29.37
N PRO A 689 10.17 7.61 30.27
CA PRO A 689 9.75 7.17 31.60
C PRO A 689 9.13 8.29 32.44
N TYR A 690 9.58 9.54 32.27
CA TYR A 690 9.01 10.68 32.99
C TYR A 690 7.58 10.99 32.51
N VAL A 691 7.36 10.98 31.19
CA VAL A 691 6.02 11.14 30.62
C VAL A 691 5.10 9.99 31.06
N GLU A 692 5.59 8.76 31.02
CA GLU A 692 4.82 7.57 31.41
C GLU A 692 4.45 7.54 32.90
N ASN A 693 5.26 8.14 33.79
CA ASN A 693 4.91 8.30 35.20
C ASN A 693 3.64 9.14 35.44
N HIS A 694 3.18 9.89 34.44
CA HIS A 694 1.93 10.66 34.50
C HIS A 694 0.70 9.84 34.08
N ILE A 695 0.89 8.66 33.51
CA ILE A 695 -0.18 7.74 33.11
C ILE A 695 -0.75 7.10 34.37
N LYS A 696 -2.07 7.25 34.59
CA LYS A 696 -2.75 6.74 35.79
C LYS A 696 -3.17 5.29 35.67
N SER A 697 -3.43 4.82 34.45
CA SER A 697 -3.84 3.46 34.17
C SER A 697 -2.66 2.48 34.25
N ASP A 698 -2.87 1.37 34.95
CA ASP A 698 -1.93 0.25 35.03
C ASP A 698 -1.96 -0.66 33.77
N ALA A 699 -2.71 -0.28 32.73
CA ALA A 699 -2.80 -1.08 31.51
C ALA A 699 -1.45 -1.13 30.79
N SER A 700 -0.88 -2.32 30.67
CA SER A 700 0.46 -2.52 30.08
C SER A 700 0.60 -1.99 28.66
N CYS A 701 -0.48 -1.95 27.88
CA CYS A 701 -0.46 -1.42 26.51
C CYS A 701 -0.18 0.09 26.42
N LEU A 702 -0.27 0.83 27.53
CA LEU A 702 0.02 2.27 27.58
C LEU A 702 1.50 2.58 27.87
N HIS A 703 2.23 1.63 28.41
CA HIS A 703 3.62 1.82 28.84
C HIS A 703 4.57 1.26 27.78
N SER A 704 5.75 1.86 27.69
CA SER A 704 6.83 1.31 26.86
C SER A 704 7.42 0.05 27.51
N LEU A 705 7.84 -0.91 26.68
CA LEU A 705 8.50 -2.14 27.13
C LEU A 705 9.91 -1.86 27.68
#